data_AF-A0A1Q9CFL1-F1
#
_entry.id   AF-A0A1Q9CFL1-F1
#
_cell.length_a   1.000
_cell.length_b   1.000
_cell.length_c   1.000
_cell.angle_alpha   90.00
_cell.angle_beta   90.00
_cell.angle_gamma   90.00
#
_symmetry.space_group_name_H-M   'P 1'
#
loop_
_entity.id
_entity.type
_entity.pdbx_description
1 polymer ?
#
loop_
_entity_poly.entity_id
_entity_poly.type
_entity_poly.pdbx_seq_one_letter_code
_entity_poly.pdbx_strand_id
1 'polypeptide(L)'
;VEFKWLDEKEILSMFGDTLEIRSKIECFVKKAPARTAGALEIPSQKVSLVFSCDSSAEAMASVPDRTAIERRIQELRGYIDSASETETPPAKKPKEKEKSLTVDAGWYTEQEMKEKLNYDAKIVDFTAKNVATLQRKWKYDESIIQHWVETKWSGQIVHKDHEKSTHEEAGEPVAEMPKPDFSFETGGNGSNPSSGSGKITSADDPRAALERAWTEILNKVNKLREHAQLLQNSDMNDLQKRHADSLLKHADCMEAHYDKMSLLKATANIRITDKLKDEITIAVDTVAPSLAEAKKNGPKPAAETGFKEYGLALDVPISYVDVGDVKQNLPWIKPTDLFEHLAQLDKLNVLYAEQEPSVLTQPPGPTYGSLQFWERFRHVEPTNTILDSFSSGILVPERTIPMLVHGDEARSKKHMPMMVANLHAVIGYGCKAYQQWYKDAPISRAQAMGGNLKGAAVKTRFLSFVMQKKNYGEDGRYLDRMFEELARNLSELQTVGVSFRGQKWHLAVIGAVGDWQFFAKVGKLTRCYTHVSKRSGQRTLAGICHLCHAGMAGIDWENFTSNPSWLQTVGCTAPWMTVPQLVRRLHVETSCPSAFLKPDFWHCCHLGAGKLFVASSLVEWLRVLPGANIPERFAYINSMAQAFLRQRGEKLYCRNITEVSMGFESLQKCPQGSWQKASDTTILLEFVQHFCEAHPQEAARDPILHWISQGAHNINLSIRTLYRGGLWLDQHLAQTASTSGLNFLKSYGRLVALTLAADRDRFPVTPKLHMLHHLFLSLQQSSARNAWSLSMVATSVQQDETFVGIQGRASRRVGPTYTALRTLQRYLADAAEHLTPEFRVA
;
A
#
# COMPACT_ATOMS: atom_id res chain seq x y z
N VAL A 1 -42.50 14.90 -10.41
CA VAL A 1 -42.89 13.65 -9.72
C VAL A 1 -43.14 13.99 -8.26
N GLU A 2 -44.40 14.01 -7.85
CA GLU A 2 -44.75 14.02 -6.43
C GLU A 2 -44.67 12.58 -5.92
N PHE A 3 -43.88 12.35 -4.88
CA PHE A 3 -43.75 11.04 -4.26
C PHE A 3 -44.91 10.83 -3.31
N LYS A 4 -45.88 9.99 -3.69
CA LYS A 4 -46.91 9.48 -2.77
C LYS A 4 -46.45 8.15 -2.18
N TRP A 5 -46.59 8.03 -0.87
CA TRP A 5 -46.24 6.82 -0.16
C TRP A 5 -47.46 5.91 -0.09
N LEU A 6 -47.27 4.64 -0.42
CA LEU A 6 -48.33 3.64 -0.40
C LEU A 6 -48.26 2.80 0.86
N ASP A 7 -49.41 2.53 1.46
CA ASP A 7 -49.52 1.59 2.58
C ASP A 7 -49.67 0.13 2.09
N GLU A 8 -49.64 -0.82 3.01
CA GLU A 8 -49.73 -2.25 2.69
C GLU A 8 -51.02 -2.61 1.94
N LYS A 9 -52.15 -1.96 2.26
CA LYS A 9 -53.41 -2.18 1.56
C LYS A 9 -53.35 -1.66 0.13
N GLU A 10 -52.74 -0.51 -0.09
CA GLU A 10 -52.54 0.06 -1.42
C GLU A 10 -51.60 -0.81 -2.27
N ILE A 11 -50.53 -1.36 -1.68
CA ILE A 11 -49.61 -2.28 -2.36
C ILE A 11 -50.31 -3.59 -2.75
N LEU A 12 -51.05 -4.21 -1.82
CA LEU A 12 -51.78 -5.46 -2.09
C LEU A 12 -52.91 -5.25 -3.11
N SER A 13 -53.55 -4.07 -3.10
CA SER A 13 -54.52 -3.67 -4.12
C SER A 13 -53.89 -3.53 -5.50
N MET A 14 -52.66 -3.00 -5.60
CA MET A 14 -52.00 -2.78 -6.88
C MET A 14 -51.39 -4.03 -7.50
N PHE A 15 -50.88 -4.95 -6.67
CA PHE A 15 -50.11 -6.11 -7.13
C PHE A 15 -50.81 -7.46 -6.88
N GLY A 16 -52.00 -7.44 -6.28
CA GLY A 16 -52.78 -8.63 -5.94
C GLY A 16 -52.36 -9.26 -4.60
N ASP A 17 -53.35 -9.77 -3.87
CA ASP A 17 -53.12 -10.38 -2.56
C ASP A 17 -52.63 -11.83 -2.69
N THR A 18 -51.34 -11.98 -2.97
CA THR A 18 -50.68 -13.29 -3.11
C THR A 18 -49.72 -13.57 -1.95
N LEU A 19 -49.58 -14.86 -1.61
CA LEU A 19 -48.75 -15.32 -0.51
C LEU A 19 -47.28 -14.89 -0.65
N GLU A 20 -46.78 -14.80 -1.88
CA GLU A 20 -45.41 -14.37 -2.18
C GLU A 20 -45.21 -12.88 -1.90
N ILE A 21 -46.20 -12.04 -2.22
CA ILE A 21 -46.15 -10.59 -1.95
C ILE A 21 -46.23 -10.32 -0.46
N ARG A 22 -47.14 -11.01 0.27
CA ARG A 22 -47.20 -10.94 1.74
C ARG A 22 -45.90 -11.38 2.40
N SER A 23 -45.30 -12.48 1.93
CA SER A 23 -44.03 -12.98 2.46
C SER A 23 -42.88 -11.98 2.26
N LYS A 24 -42.85 -11.27 1.13
CA LYS A 24 -41.86 -10.22 0.86
C LYS A 24 -42.08 -8.98 1.72
N ILE A 25 -43.34 -8.58 1.96
CA ILE A 25 -43.69 -7.49 2.89
C ILE A 25 -43.26 -7.86 4.32
N GLU A 26 -43.61 -9.06 4.79
CA GLU A 26 -43.22 -9.54 6.13
C GLU A 26 -41.71 -9.67 6.32
N CYS A 27 -40.99 -10.18 5.31
CA CYS A 27 -39.54 -10.30 5.38
C CYS A 27 -38.84 -8.93 5.46
N PHE A 28 -39.48 -7.89 4.92
CA PHE A 28 -38.98 -6.51 5.00
C PHE A 28 -39.25 -5.89 6.38
N VAL A 29 -40.44 -6.12 6.96
CA VAL A 29 -40.79 -5.66 8.31
C VAL A 29 -39.94 -6.35 9.38
N LYS A 30 -39.64 -7.65 9.23
CA LYS A 30 -38.81 -8.42 10.18
C LYS A 30 -37.32 -8.08 10.17
N LYS A 31 -36.81 -7.33 9.18
CA LYS A 31 -35.39 -6.93 9.08
C LYS A 31 -35.09 -5.53 9.65
N ALA A 32 -36.06 -4.83 10.24
CA ALA A 32 -35.81 -3.62 11.01
C ALA A 32 -35.28 -3.98 12.41
N PRO A 33 -34.22 -3.33 12.92
CA PRO A 33 -33.59 -3.71 14.19
C PRO A 33 -34.52 -3.44 15.38
N ALA A 34 -34.75 -4.48 16.19
CA ALA A 34 -35.44 -4.37 17.47
C ALA A 34 -34.63 -3.48 18.44
N ARG A 35 -35.19 -2.33 18.83
CA ARG A 35 -34.75 -1.57 20.01
C ARG A 35 -35.85 -1.59 21.06
N THR A 36 -35.50 -2.19 22.19
CA THR A 36 -35.95 -1.96 23.58
C THR A 36 -37.28 -1.22 23.79
N ALA A 37 -38.18 -1.92 24.50
CA ALA A 37 -39.43 -1.44 25.07
C ALA A 37 -39.26 -0.14 25.87
N GLY A 38 -40.11 0.83 25.54
CA GLY A 38 -40.27 2.12 26.22
C GLY A 38 -41.25 2.93 25.40
N ALA A 39 -42.49 3.02 25.86
CA ALA A 39 -43.64 3.57 25.15
C ALA A 39 -43.40 5.00 24.65
N LEU A 40 -43.51 5.22 23.34
CA LEU A 40 -43.95 6.48 22.73
C LEU A 40 -44.29 6.21 21.25
N GLU A 41 -45.56 6.41 20.91
CA GLU A 41 -46.15 6.22 19.58
C GLU A 41 -45.62 7.24 18.57
N ILE A 42 -44.93 6.83 17.49
CA ILE A 42 -44.72 7.64 16.27
C ILE A 42 -44.60 6.69 15.04
N PRO A 43 -45.22 7.02 13.87
CA PRO A 43 -45.53 6.07 12.78
C PRO A 43 -44.39 5.70 11.81
N SER A 44 -44.66 4.63 11.06
CA SER A 44 -43.85 3.83 10.14
C SER A 44 -42.89 4.56 9.19
N GLN A 45 -41.62 4.11 9.19
CA GLN A 45 -40.59 4.47 8.22
C GLN A 45 -40.73 3.68 6.91
N LYS A 46 -40.52 4.39 5.79
CA LYS A 46 -40.79 3.96 4.42
C LYS A 46 -39.50 3.70 3.62
N VAL A 47 -39.59 2.88 2.56
CA VAL A 47 -38.48 2.36 1.71
C VAL A 47 -38.69 2.80 0.26
N SER A 48 -37.61 3.09 -0.49
CA SER A 48 -37.65 3.49 -1.91
C SER A 48 -37.14 2.41 -2.88
N LEU A 49 -37.78 2.28 -4.04
CA LEU A 49 -37.31 1.57 -5.23
C LEU A 49 -37.57 2.46 -6.46
N VAL A 50 -36.64 2.47 -7.42
CA VAL A 50 -36.64 3.35 -8.60
C VAL A 50 -36.85 2.54 -9.88
N PHE A 51 -37.76 2.98 -10.75
CA PHE A 51 -37.84 2.56 -12.15
C PHE A 51 -38.04 3.78 -13.07
N SER A 52 -37.43 3.73 -14.25
CA SER A 52 -37.49 4.76 -15.30
C SER A 52 -38.49 4.41 -16.39
N CYS A 53 -39.21 5.40 -16.92
CA CYS A 53 -39.59 5.44 -18.34
C CYS A 53 -39.95 6.87 -18.78
N ASP A 54 -39.73 7.11 -20.07
CA ASP A 54 -39.85 8.37 -20.82
C ASP A 54 -41.29 8.88 -21.04
N SER A 55 -41.37 10.19 -21.36
CA SER A 55 -42.12 10.83 -22.46
C SER A 55 -43.11 11.98 -22.14
N SER A 56 -42.96 13.04 -22.97
CA SER A 56 -43.91 14.05 -23.47
C SER A 56 -44.57 15.13 -22.57
N ALA A 57 -44.15 16.38 -22.85
CA ALA A 57 -44.91 17.57 -23.33
C ALA A 57 -46.11 18.22 -22.56
N GLU A 58 -46.02 19.56 -22.49
CA GLU A 58 -47.09 20.62 -22.38
C GLU A 58 -47.88 20.73 -21.05
N ALA A 59 -48.28 21.89 -20.49
CA ALA A 59 -48.14 23.32 -20.78
C ALA A 59 -48.45 24.18 -19.50
N MET A 60 -47.82 25.37 -19.44
CA MET A 60 -48.21 26.68 -18.88
C MET A 60 -48.85 26.91 -17.47
N ALA A 61 -48.14 27.80 -16.75
CA ALA A 61 -48.61 28.98 -15.98
C ALA A 61 -49.07 28.85 -14.51
N SER A 62 -48.23 29.32 -13.58
CA SER A 62 -48.45 30.60 -12.86
C SER A 62 -47.18 31.03 -12.09
N VAL A 63 -46.90 32.33 -12.11
CA VAL A 63 -45.77 33.02 -11.44
C VAL A 63 -46.33 33.82 -10.25
N PRO A 64 -45.57 33.90 -9.14
CA PRO A 64 -45.11 35.19 -8.61
C PRO A 64 -43.59 35.11 -8.28
N ASP A 65 -42.75 36.13 -8.28
CA ASP A 65 -42.87 37.58 -8.38
C ASP A 65 -41.47 38.10 -8.79
N ARG A 66 -41.36 38.72 -9.97
CA ARG A 66 -40.10 39.23 -10.56
C ARG A 66 -39.54 40.44 -9.78
N THR A 67 -40.39 41.11 -9.01
CA THR A 67 -40.06 42.31 -8.23
C THR A 67 -39.18 41.98 -7.02
N ALA A 68 -39.32 40.78 -6.45
CA ALA A 68 -38.50 40.31 -5.32
C ALA A 68 -37.05 39.97 -5.74
N ILE A 69 -36.87 39.46 -6.95
CA ILE A 69 -35.56 39.10 -7.51
C ILE A 69 -34.80 40.37 -7.93
N GLU A 70 -35.49 41.33 -8.55
CA GLU A 70 -34.87 42.61 -8.95
C GLU A 70 -34.43 43.44 -7.74
N ARG A 71 -35.21 43.43 -6.63
CA ARG A 71 -34.82 44.07 -5.37
C ARG A 71 -33.56 43.44 -4.75
N ARG A 72 -33.42 42.10 -4.82
CA ARG A 72 -32.26 41.38 -4.28
C ARG A 72 -31.00 41.59 -5.12
N ILE A 73 -31.14 41.76 -6.43
CA ILE A 73 -30.03 42.08 -7.35
C ILE A 73 -29.55 43.53 -7.15
N GLN A 74 -30.45 44.47 -6.85
CA GLN A 74 -30.09 45.85 -6.52
C GLN A 74 -29.39 45.97 -5.16
N GLU A 75 -29.84 45.22 -4.15
CA GLU A 75 -29.17 45.14 -2.84
C GLU A 75 -27.74 44.56 -2.95
N LEU A 76 -27.53 43.56 -3.81
CA LEU A 76 -26.22 42.94 -3.99
C LEU A 76 -25.24 43.79 -4.82
N ARG A 77 -25.73 44.70 -5.67
CA ARG A 77 -24.87 45.67 -6.39
C ARG A 77 -24.35 46.77 -5.47
N GLY A 78 -25.15 47.23 -4.51
CA GLY A 78 -24.72 48.22 -3.52
C GLY A 78 -23.59 47.76 -2.58
N TYR A 79 -23.42 46.44 -2.39
CA TYR A 79 -22.33 45.87 -1.59
C TYR A 79 -21.01 45.68 -2.36
N ILE A 80 -21.05 45.70 -3.70
CA ILE A 80 -19.87 45.55 -4.55
C ILE A 80 -19.21 46.91 -4.83
N ASP A 81 -20.00 48.00 -4.81
CA ASP A 81 -19.51 49.36 -5.09
C ASP A 81 -18.91 50.08 -3.87
N SER A 82 -18.98 49.50 -2.65
CA SER A 82 -18.38 50.10 -1.43
C SER A 82 -16.99 49.56 -1.06
N ALA A 83 -16.36 48.75 -1.92
CA ALA A 83 -15.06 48.14 -1.66
C ALA A 83 -13.96 48.55 -2.64
N SER A 84 -14.17 49.59 -3.46
CA SER A 84 -13.20 50.07 -4.43
C SER A 84 -13.04 51.58 -4.38
N GLU A 85 -12.36 52.09 -3.36
CA GLU A 85 -11.76 53.43 -3.39
C GLU A 85 -10.50 53.45 -2.52
N THR A 86 -9.33 53.40 -3.17
CA THR A 86 -8.10 54.10 -2.76
C THR A 86 -7.07 54.01 -3.89
N GLU A 87 -7.16 55.03 -4.75
CA GLU A 87 -6.09 55.77 -5.45
C GLU A 87 -4.84 55.03 -5.98
N THR A 88 -4.77 54.94 -7.31
CA THR A 88 -3.57 54.67 -8.11
C THR A 88 -2.69 55.92 -8.34
N PRO A 89 -1.35 55.83 -8.26
CA PRO A 89 -0.41 56.75 -8.91
C PRO A 89 -0.05 56.31 -10.34
N PRO A 90 0.60 57.19 -11.15
CA PRO A 90 0.34 57.28 -12.58
C PRO A 90 1.19 56.37 -13.48
N ALA A 91 0.66 56.14 -14.68
CA ALA A 91 1.17 55.27 -15.74
C ALA A 91 2.60 55.58 -16.20
N LYS A 92 3.40 54.52 -16.42
CA LYS A 92 4.56 54.50 -17.31
C LYS A 92 4.50 53.31 -18.29
N LYS A 93 5.03 53.59 -19.48
CA LYS A 93 5.00 52.88 -20.78
C LYS A 93 5.68 51.48 -20.79
N PRO A 94 5.52 50.70 -21.89
CA PRO A 94 5.50 49.23 -21.87
C PRO A 94 6.85 48.56 -22.16
N LYS A 95 6.92 47.27 -21.77
CA LYS A 95 7.75 46.13 -22.25
C LYS A 95 8.58 45.49 -21.13
N GLU A 96 8.37 44.20 -20.88
CA GLU A 96 9.33 43.12 -21.22
C GLU A 96 8.79 41.74 -20.82
N LYS A 97 9.22 40.71 -21.58
CA LYS A 97 8.80 39.31 -21.46
C LYS A 97 9.17 38.73 -20.09
N GLU A 98 8.21 38.14 -19.38
CA GLU A 98 8.51 37.29 -18.23
C GLU A 98 9.25 36.02 -18.68
N LYS A 99 10.53 35.92 -18.27
CA LYS A 99 11.33 34.69 -18.38
C LYS A 99 11.08 33.84 -17.13
N SER A 100 10.53 32.64 -17.31
CA SER A 100 10.57 31.61 -16.26
C SER A 100 12.02 31.13 -16.09
N LEU A 101 12.59 31.25 -14.89
CA LEU A 101 13.96 30.81 -14.58
C LEU A 101 13.93 29.59 -13.65
N THR A 102 14.65 28.54 -14.05
CA THR A 102 14.81 27.26 -13.35
C THR A 102 16.01 27.33 -12.40
N VAL A 103 15.93 26.66 -11.25
CA VAL A 103 17.03 26.61 -10.26
C VAL A 103 17.99 25.48 -10.62
N ASP A 104 19.25 25.78 -10.95
CA ASP A 104 20.33 24.79 -11.12
C ASP A 104 21.46 25.06 -10.11
N ALA A 105 21.48 24.32 -9.01
CA ALA A 105 22.68 24.18 -8.18
C ALA A 105 23.65 23.22 -8.87
N GLY A 106 24.90 23.65 -9.09
CA GLY A 106 25.81 22.90 -9.93
C GLY A 106 27.26 23.39 -9.88
N TRP A 107 28.11 22.65 -10.59
CA TRP A 107 29.52 22.99 -10.79
C TRP A 107 29.67 23.73 -12.10
N TYR A 108 30.19 24.97 -12.05
CA TYR A 108 30.32 25.85 -13.20
C TYR A 108 31.78 26.31 -13.34
N THR A 109 32.28 26.45 -14.56
CA THR A 109 33.52 27.21 -14.79
C THR A 109 33.26 28.71 -14.61
N GLU A 110 34.31 29.51 -14.42
CA GLU A 110 34.14 30.98 -14.34
C GLU A 110 33.44 31.57 -15.57
N GLN A 111 33.76 31.04 -16.76
CA GLN A 111 33.11 31.44 -17.99
C GLN A 111 31.62 31.06 -18.01
N GLU A 112 31.28 29.84 -17.60
CA GLU A 112 29.87 29.39 -17.52
C GLU A 112 29.07 30.17 -16.49
N MET A 113 29.68 30.59 -15.37
CA MET A 113 29.03 31.44 -14.39
C MET A 113 28.67 32.81 -14.99
N LYS A 114 29.59 33.42 -15.76
CA LYS A 114 29.34 34.70 -16.44
C LYS A 114 28.22 34.59 -17.46
N GLU A 115 28.20 33.52 -18.25
CA GLU A 115 27.24 33.33 -19.32
C GLU A 115 25.85 32.89 -18.83
N LYS A 116 25.78 32.01 -17.82
CA LYS A 116 24.52 31.35 -17.40
C LYS A 116 23.91 31.95 -16.13
N LEU A 117 24.71 32.55 -15.24
CA LEU A 117 24.26 32.98 -13.90
C LEU A 117 24.37 34.49 -13.66
N ASN A 118 24.75 35.28 -14.67
CA ASN A 118 24.91 36.75 -14.59
C ASN A 118 25.80 37.18 -13.39
N TYR A 119 27.00 36.61 -13.39
CA TYR A 119 28.02 36.56 -12.33
C TYR A 119 28.45 37.91 -11.67
N ASP A 120 28.71 37.87 -10.35
CA ASP A 120 29.45 38.87 -9.56
C ASP A 120 30.81 38.31 -9.12
N ALA A 121 31.89 39.08 -9.30
CA ALA A 121 33.29 38.71 -9.02
C ALA A 121 33.54 38.15 -7.61
N LYS A 122 32.67 38.50 -6.66
CA LYS A 122 32.77 38.09 -5.25
C LYS A 122 32.61 36.58 -5.00
N ILE A 123 31.97 35.83 -5.91
CA ILE A 123 31.73 34.39 -5.74
C ILE A 123 33.01 33.58 -6.02
N VAL A 124 33.80 33.92 -7.04
CA VAL A 124 35.10 33.27 -7.26
C VAL A 124 36.05 33.57 -6.11
N ASP A 125 36.08 34.80 -5.61
CA ASP A 125 36.89 35.14 -4.43
C ASP A 125 36.49 34.35 -3.18
N PHE A 126 35.19 34.13 -2.97
CA PHE A 126 34.70 33.33 -1.84
C PHE A 126 35.03 31.84 -1.96
N THR A 127 34.88 31.27 -3.17
CA THR A 127 35.22 29.87 -3.42
C THR A 127 36.73 29.62 -3.43
N ALA A 128 37.53 30.61 -3.85
CA ALA A 128 38.99 30.58 -3.75
C ALA A 128 39.48 30.60 -2.30
N LYS A 129 38.70 31.15 -1.36
CA LYS A 129 38.97 31.06 0.09
C LYS A 129 38.54 29.72 0.71
N ASN A 130 37.75 28.90 -0.01
CA ASN A 130 37.19 27.63 0.47
C ASN A 130 37.41 26.49 -0.55
N VAL A 131 38.65 26.36 -1.03
CA VAL A 131 39.03 25.46 -2.14
C VAL A 131 38.65 24.00 -1.87
N ALA A 132 38.77 23.53 -0.62
CA ALA A 132 38.56 22.12 -0.27
C ALA A 132 37.11 21.62 -0.47
N THR A 133 36.13 22.52 -0.52
CA THR A 133 34.71 22.16 -0.58
C THR A 133 33.98 22.76 -1.78
N LEU A 134 34.44 23.90 -2.29
CA LEU A 134 33.72 24.67 -3.31
C LEU A 134 34.47 24.81 -4.64
N GLN A 135 35.64 24.20 -4.77
CA GLN A 135 36.37 24.09 -6.03
C GLN A 135 36.72 22.64 -6.34
N ARG A 136 36.70 22.29 -7.62
CA ARG A 136 37.23 21.01 -8.11
C ARG A 136 37.84 21.20 -9.48
N LYS A 137 38.79 20.34 -9.84
CA LYS A 137 39.23 20.20 -11.23
C LYS A 137 38.14 19.52 -12.04
N TRP A 138 37.95 19.95 -13.28
CA TRP A 138 36.99 19.32 -14.18
C TRP A 138 37.43 17.89 -14.52
N LYS A 139 36.46 16.99 -14.67
CA LYS A 139 36.71 15.55 -14.78
C LYS A 139 37.51 15.15 -16.04
N TYR A 140 37.46 15.95 -17.10
CA TYR A 140 38.03 15.61 -18.41
C TYR A 140 39.15 16.56 -18.87
N ASP A 141 39.41 17.63 -18.14
CA ASP A 141 40.54 18.54 -18.35
C ASP A 141 40.94 19.13 -16.99
N GLU A 142 42.09 18.70 -16.49
CA GLU A 142 42.57 19.10 -15.17
C GLU A 142 43.04 20.56 -15.08
N SER A 143 43.21 21.23 -16.23
CA SER A 143 43.56 22.66 -16.29
C SER A 143 42.36 23.58 -16.01
N ILE A 144 41.14 23.03 -16.04
CA ILE A 144 39.89 23.77 -15.85
C ILE A 144 39.39 23.59 -14.41
N ILE A 145 39.20 24.70 -13.70
CA ILE A 145 38.64 24.73 -12.35
C ILE A 145 37.13 25.01 -12.44
N GLN A 146 36.34 24.21 -11.72
CA GLN A 146 34.91 24.42 -11.53
C GLN A 146 34.60 24.83 -10.10
N HIS A 147 33.65 25.75 -9.96
CA HIS A 147 33.19 26.31 -8.70
C HIS A 147 31.77 25.83 -8.43
N TRP A 148 31.48 25.43 -7.19
CA TRP A 148 30.14 25.09 -6.78
C TRP A 148 29.36 26.37 -6.48
N VAL A 149 28.21 26.53 -7.14
CA VAL A 149 27.33 27.69 -6.91
C VAL A 149 25.93 27.22 -6.58
N GLU A 150 25.35 27.83 -5.54
CA GLU A 150 23.96 27.68 -5.15
C GLU A 150 23.31 29.08 -5.23
N THR A 151 22.56 29.36 -6.30
CA THR A 151 21.84 30.64 -6.42
C THR A 151 20.56 30.58 -5.59
N LYS A 152 20.45 31.41 -4.54
CA LYS A 152 19.18 31.69 -3.85
C LYS A 152 18.70 33.10 -4.21
N TRP A 153 17.41 33.25 -4.48
CA TRP A 153 16.80 34.52 -4.86
C TRP A 153 16.62 35.46 -3.66
N SER A 154 16.93 36.74 -3.85
CA SER A 154 16.32 37.84 -3.10
C SER A 154 15.42 38.62 -4.05
N GLY A 155 14.11 38.37 -3.98
CA GLY A 155 13.08 39.17 -4.65
C GLY A 155 11.94 39.41 -3.67
N GLN A 156 11.41 40.63 -3.62
CA GLN A 156 10.26 40.99 -2.80
C GLN A 156 9.04 40.15 -3.21
N ILE A 157 8.55 39.36 -2.26
CA ILE A 157 7.30 38.61 -2.38
C ILE A 157 6.17 39.57 -2.02
N VAL A 158 5.27 39.85 -2.96
CA VAL A 158 3.94 40.37 -2.63
C VAL A 158 3.11 39.18 -2.14
N HIS A 159 2.76 39.23 -0.86
CA HIS A 159 2.07 38.19 -0.12
C HIS A 159 0.80 37.68 -0.82
N LYS A 160 0.78 36.39 -1.14
CA LYS A 160 -0.37 35.52 -0.85
C LYS A 160 0.12 34.10 -0.55
N ASP A 161 -0.20 33.65 0.66
CA ASP A 161 -0.17 32.29 1.17
C ASP A 161 1.19 31.59 1.28
N HIS A 162 1.89 31.83 2.39
CA HIS A 162 2.30 30.81 3.37
C HIS A 162 3.39 31.34 4.31
N GLU A 163 3.02 31.75 5.53
CA GLU A 163 3.98 31.83 6.63
C GLU A 163 4.16 30.45 7.27
N LYS A 164 5.31 29.87 6.96
CA LYS A 164 6.01 28.90 7.79
C LYS A 164 6.74 29.65 8.89
N SER A 165 6.69 29.08 10.10
CA SER A 165 7.81 28.96 11.04
C SER A 165 8.96 29.96 10.89
N THR A 166 9.24 30.70 11.95
CA THR A 166 10.49 30.56 12.72
C THR A 166 10.48 31.52 13.88
N HIS A 167 10.89 31.07 15.07
CA HIS A 167 11.67 31.92 15.97
C HIS A 167 12.63 31.07 16.81
N GLU A 168 13.89 31.48 16.76
CA GLU A 168 14.86 31.63 17.85
C GLU A 168 15.79 32.77 17.35
N GLU A 169 16.42 33.63 18.12
CA GLU A 169 16.23 34.27 19.43
C GLU A 169 17.42 35.26 19.52
N ALA A 170 17.24 36.50 19.99
CA ALA A 170 18.25 37.31 20.71
C ALA A 170 17.77 38.74 21.04
N GLY A 171 17.77 39.09 22.34
CA GLY A 171 18.12 40.43 22.86
C GLY A 171 17.00 41.41 23.26
N GLU A 172 16.75 41.50 24.57
CA GLU A 172 16.05 42.54 25.37
C GLU A 172 16.62 43.99 25.23
N PRO A 173 16.04 45.11 25.78
CA PRO A 173 15.21 45.23 27.01
C PRO A 173 14.02 46.25 27.10
N VAL A 174 13.10 45.93 28.03
CA VAL A 174 12.40 46.74 29.08
C VAL A 174 11.57 48.00 28.74
N ALA A 175 10.27 48.00 29.12
CA ALA A 175 9.60 49.05 29.92
C ALA A 175 8.18 48.63 30.40
N GLU A 176 7.76 49.18 31.56
CA GLU A 176 6.78 48.71 32.55
C GLU A 176 5.25 48.85 32.25
N MET A 177 4.49 47.93 32.86
CA MET A 177 3.18 47.97 33.58
C MET A 177 2.31 49.27 33.58
N PRO A 178 0.95 49.19 33.63
CA PRO A 178 0.23 48.68 34.82
C PRO A 178 -1.08 47.88 34.62
N LYS A 179 -1.41 47.09 35.66
CA LYS A 179 -2.67 46.38 35.90
C LYS A 179 -3.83 47.35 36.18
N PRO A 180 -5.08 46.87 36.07
CA PRO A 180 -5.88 46.85 37.30
C PRO A 180 -6.69 45.56 37.53
N ASP A 181 -6.89 45.32 38.84
CA ASP A 181 -7.80 44.41 39.52
C ASP A 181 -9.24 44.44 38.99
N PHE A 182 -9.94 43.30 39.09
CA PHE A 182 -11.25 43.25 39.77
C PHE A 182 -11.57 41.84 40.28
N SER A 183 -12.11 41.83 41.49
CA SER A 183 -12.32 40.75 42.45
C SER A 183 -13.63 39.95 42.26
N PHE A 184 -13.58 38.68 42.70
CA PHE A 184 -14.59 37.88 43.42
C PHE A 184 -16.07 37.85 42.97
N GLU A 185 -16.64 36.66 42.79
CA GLU A 185 -17.47 35.98 43.82
C GLU A 185 -17.95 34.58 43.39
N THR A 186 -18.24 33.80 44.43
CA THR A 186 -18.49 32.37 44.57
C THR A 186 -19.93 31.93 44.26
N GLY A 187 -20.13 30.66 43.86
CA GLY A 187 -21.45 30.02 44.04
C GLY A 187 -21.68 28.65 43.38
N GLY A 188 -21.54 27.57 44.17
CA GLY A 188 -22.58 26.55 44.34
C GLY A 188 -22.81 25.44 43.29
N ASN A 189 -22.31 24.25 43.59
CA ASN A 189 -22.93 22.90 43.51
C ASN A 189 -23.76 22.47 42.27
N GLY A 190 -23.22 21.45 41.59
CA GLY A 190 -23.78 20.09 41.66
C GLY A 190 -24.76 19.65 40.58
N SER A 191 -24.27 18.92 39.58
CA SER A 191 -24.87 17.67 39.07
C SER A 191 -24.04 17.05 37.93
N ASN A 192 -23.55 15.83 38.17
CA ASN A 192 -23.31 14.80 37.13
C ASN A 192 -24.68 14.19 36.74
N PRO A 193 -24.84 13.34 35.70
CA PRO A 193 -23.88 12.84 34.70
C PRO A 193 -24.44 12.80 33.25
N SER A 194 -23.60 12.47 32.25
CA SER A 194 -23.82 11.32 31.36
C SER A 194 -22.85 11.33 30.16
N SER A 195 -22.15 10.20 30.01
CA SER A 195 -21.28 9.87 28.90
C SER A 195 -22.10 9.50 27.67
N GLY A 196 -22.10 10.37 26.65
CA GLY A 196 -22.62 10.09 25.33
C GLY A 196 -21.55 10.35 24.28
N SER A 197 -21.03 9.29 23.65
CA SER A 197 -20.15 9.37 22.49
C SER A 197 -20.93 9.90 21.27
N GLY A 198 -20.96 11.22 21.11
CA GLY A 198 -21.55 11.89 19.96
C GLY A 198 -20.67 11.77 18.72
N LYS A 199 -21.24 11.26 17.62
CA LYS A 199 -20.69 11.34 16.27
C LYS A 199 -20.54 12.81 15.86
N ILE A 200 -19.34 13.22 15.46
CA ILE A 200 -19.10 14.54 14.85
C ILE A 200 -19.63 14.50 13.41
N THR A 201 -20.61 15.36 13.12
CA THR A 201 -21.04 15.66 11.75
C THR A 201 -20.39 16.98 11.29
N SER A 202 -20.28 17.18 9.99
CA SER A 202 -19.39 18.17 9.34
C SER A 202 -19.88 19.63 9.38
N ALA A 203 -20.40 20.12 10.51
CA ALA A 203 -20.90 21.50 10.62
C ALA A 203 -20.86 22.07 12.06
N ASP A 204 -19.80 21.79 12.83
CA ASP A 204 -19.59 22.42 14.14
C ASP A 204 -18.63 23.61 14.04
N ASP A 205 -19.01 24.76 14.62
CA ASP A 205 -18.17 25.95 14.80
C ASP A 205 -16.84 25.55 15.48
N PRO A 206 -15.68 25.78 14.83
CA PRO A 206 -14.36 25.42 15.37
C PRO A 206 -14.10 25.97 16.77
N ARG A 207 -14.69 27.12 17.12
CA ARG A 207 -14.51 27.77 18.42
C ARG A 207 -15.28 27.04 19.52
N ALA A 208 -16.53 26.65 19.25
CA ALA A 208 -17.34 25.83 20.15
C ALA A 208 -16.77 24.41 20.31
N ALA A 209 -16.20 23.84 19.24
CA ALA A 209 -15.50 22.56 19.32
C ALA A 209 -14.23 22.64 20.20
N LEU A 210 -13.51 23.77 20.15
CA LEU A 210 -12.35 24.03 20.99
C LEU A 210 -12.74 24.19 22.48
N GLU A 211 -13.80 24.95 22.77
CA GLU A 211 -14.30 25.15 24.14
C GLU A 211 -14.82 23.86 24.78
N ARG A 212 -15.48 22.98 23.99
CA ARG A 212 -15.90 21.65 24.46
C ARG A 212 -14.69 20.76 24.76
N ALA A 213 -13.71 20.73 23.86
CA ALA A 213 -12.48 19.98 24.09
C ALA A 213 -11.69 20.49 25.32
N TRP A 214 -11.66 21.81 25.51
CA TRP A 214 -11.05 22.47 26.67
C TRP A 214 -11.73 22.09 28.00
N THR A 215 -13.07 22.13 28.02
CA THR A 215 -13.86 21.75 29.20
C THR A 215 -13.65 20.27 29.57
N GLU A 216 -13.54 19.38 28.58
CA GLU A 216 -13.20 17.97 28.81
C GLU A 216 -11.80 17.79 29.40
N ILE A 217 -10.82 18.58 28.96
CA ILE A 217 -9.44 18.51 29.47
C ILE A 217 -9.37 19.02 30.91
N LEU A 218 -9.96 20.18 31.20
CA LEU A 218 -10.02 20.73 32.57
C LEU A 218 -10.67 19.75 33.56
N ASN A 219 -11.78 19.13 33.17
CA ASN A 219 -12.45 18.14 34.01
C ASN A 219 -11.56 16.90 34.26
N LYS A 220 -10.74 16.48 33.29
CA LYS A 220 -9.80 15.36 33.46
C LYS A 220 -8.59 15.74 34.30
N VAL A 221 -8.06 16.95 34.14
CA VAL A 221 -6.95 17.47 34.96
C VAL A 221 -7.37 17.60 36.42
N ASN A 222 -8.60 18.05 36.69
CA ASN A 222 -9.14 18.09 38.06
C ASN A 222 -9.27 16.69 38.66
N LYS A 223 -9.77 15.70 37.89
CA LYS A 223 -9.81 14.29 38.34
C LYS A 223 -8.43 13.68 38.58
N LEU A 224 -7.43 14.07 37.79
CA LEU A 224 -6.03 13.67 38.01
C LEU A 224 -5.49 14.25 39.31
N ARG A 225 -5.78 15.52 39.62
CA ARG A 225 -5.40 16.15 40.89
C ARG A 225 -6.09 15.49 42.08
N GLU A 226 -7.37 15.16 41.96
CA GLU A 226 -8.12 14.43 43.00
C GLU A 226 -7.52 13.04 43.26
N HIS A 227 -7.22 12.26 42.20
CA HIS A 227 -6.59 10.96 42.34
C HIS A 227 -5.16 11.04 42.91
N ALA A 228 -4.39 12.07 42.53
CA ALA A 228 -3.06 12.31 43.09
C ALA A 228 -3.11 12.68 44.58
N GLN A 229 -4.07 13.49 45.02
CA GLN A 229 -4.29 13.80 46.45
C GLN A 229 -4.75 12.57 47.25
N LEU A 230 -5.60 11.72 46.67
CA LEU A 230 -6.06 10.48 47.32
C LEU A 230 -4.92 9.45 47.48
N LEU A 231 -3.96 9.43 46.56
CA LEU A 231 -2.75 8.61 46.67
C LEU A 231 -1.81 9.05 47.79
N GLN A 232 -1.76 10.34 48.11
CA GLN A 232 -0.94 10.86 49.21
C GLN A 232 -1.49 10.54 50.61
N ASN A 233 -2.79 10.22 50.71
CA ASN A 233 -3.50 10.08 51.99
C ASN A 233 -3.99 8.65 52.29
N SER A 234 -3.64 7.64 51.49
CA SER A 234 -4.17 6.27 51.62
C SER A 234 -3.09 5.26 51.99
N ASP A 235 -3.35 4.46 53.04
CA ASP A 235 -2.39 3.50 53.65
C ASP A 235 -2.69 2.03 53.29
N MET A 236 -3.40 1.77 52.19
CA MET A 236 -3.80 0.41 51.76
C MET A 236 -3.47 0.16 50.28
N ASN A 237 -2.59 -0.81 50.03
CA ASN A 237 -1.96 -1.13 48.73
C ASN A 237 -2.94 -1.31 47.55
N ASP A 238 -4.13 -1.89 47.77
CA ASP A 238 -5.09 -2.15 46.69
C ASP A 238 -5.83 -0.89 46.20
N LEU A 239 -5.99 0.12 47.07
CA LEU A 239 -6.62 1.38 46.70
C LEU A 239 -5.64 2.27 45.94
N GLN A 240 -4.37 2.28 46.35
CA GLN A 240 -3.29 2.96 45.63
C GLN A 240 -3.11 2.40 44.21
N LYS A 241 -3.20 1.06 44.04
CA LYS A 241 -3.12 0.41 42.73
C LYS A 241 -4.25 0.84 41.79
N ARG A 242 -5.50 0.87 42.26
CA ARG A 242 -6.65 1.34 41.45
C ARG A 242 -6.57 2.83 41.10
N HIS A 243 -6.06 3.65 42.01
CA HIS A 243 -5.85 5.07 41.73
C HIS A 243 -4.69 5.30 40.75
N ALA A 244 -3.62 4.52 40.83
CA ALA A 244 -2.51 4.53 39.86
C ALA A 244 -2.97 4.08 38.46
N ASP A 245 -3.78 3.02 38.36
CA ASP A 245 -4.35 2.54 37.09
C ASP A 245 -5.30 3.57 36.48
N SER A 246 -6.09 4.25 37.32
CA SER A 246 -6.93 5.38 36.90
C SER A 246 -6.06 6.55 36.41
N LEU A 247 -4.97 6.90 37.11
CA LEU A 247 -4.04 7.95 36.68
C LEU A 247 -3.40 7.66 35.31
N LEU A 248 -2.93 6.42 35.08
CA LEU A 248 -2.35 6.02 33.80
C LEU A 248 -3.37 6.15 32.66
N LYS A 249 -4.59 5.66 32.88
CA LYS A 249 -5.68 5.73 31.88
C LYS A 249 -6.07 7.17 31.54
N HIS A 250 -6.03 8.08 32.52
CA HIS A 250 -6.29 9.50 32.29
C HIS A 250 -5.10 10.20 31.60
N ALA A 251 -3.86 9.82 31.90
CA ALA A 251 -2.66 10.33 31.24
C ALA A 251 -2.58 9.92 29.76
N ASP A 252 -2.85 8.66 29.43
CA ASP A 252 -2.88 8.16 28.04
C ASP A 252 -4.00 8.85 27.23
N CYS A 253 -5.14 9.10 27.87
CA CYS A 253 -6.19 9.92 27.28
C CYS A 253 -5.72 11.36 27.02
N MET A 254 -4.94 11.96 27.92
CA MET A 254 -4.45 13.34 27.76
C MET A 254 -3.51 13.49 26.57
N GLU A 255 -2.67 12.49 26.28
CA GLU A 255 -1.79 12.51 25.10
C GLU A 255 -2.63 12.49 23.81
N ALA A 256 -3.68 11.65 23.75
CA ALA A 256 -4.62 11.62 22.64
C ALA A 256 -5.45 12.93 22.49
N HIS A 257 -5.82 13.55 23.61
CA HIS A 257 -6.51 14.84 23.61
C HIS A 257 -5.57 15.99 23.21
N TYR A 258 -4.29 15.93 23.59
CA TYR A 258 -3.26 16.89 23.17
C TYR A 258 -3.01 16.82 21.67
N ASP A 259 -2.92 15.61 21.10
CA ASP A 259 -2.83 15.40 19.65
C ASP A 259 -4.06 15.93 18.91
N LYS A 260 -5.26 15.71 19.47
CA LYS A 260 -6.52 16.26 18.93
C LYS A 260 -6.55 17.80 19.01
N MET A 261 -6.05 18.39 20.08
CA MET A 261 -5.93 19.85 20.25
C MET A 261 -4.87 20.45 19.32
N SER A 262 -3.75 19.76 19.11
CA SER A 262 -2.69 20.15 18.17
C SER A 262 -3.21 20.17 16.73
N LEU A 263 -4.06 19.17 16.37
CA LEU A 263 -4.74 19.11 15.09
C LEU A 263 -5.77 20.24 14.93
N LEU A 264 -6.57 20.54 15.96
CA LEU A 264 -7.54 21.64 15.95
C LEU A 264 -6.86 23.02 15.91
N LYS A 265 -5.73 23.18 16.62
CA LYS A 265 -4.89 24.39 16.62
C LYS A 265 -4.29 24.67 15.23
N ALA A 266 -3.87 23.61 14.53
CA ALA A 266 -3.42 23.71 13.14
C ALA A 266 -4.56 24.05 12.15
N THR A 267 -5.82 23.80 12.53
CA THR A 267 -6.99 23.99 11.66
C THR A 267 -7.68 25.35 11.88
N ALA A 268 -7.59 25.94 13.08
CA ALA A 268 -8.36 27.15 13.45
C ALA A 268 -7.58 28.49 13.45
N ASN A 269 -6.24 28.49 13.38
CA ASN A 269 -5.39 29.70 13.35
C ASN A 269 -5.69 30.76 14.45
N ILE A 270 -6.06 30.34 15.66
CA ILE A 270 -6.35 31.21 16.81
C ILE A 270 -5.08 31.36 17.67
N ARG A 271 -4.67 32.59 17.99
CA ARG A 271 -3.59 32.88 18.96
C ARG A 271 -4.04 32.50 20.36
N ILE A 272 -3.29 31.58 20.97
CA ILE A 272 -3.42 31.21 22.38
C ILE A 272 -2.78 32.32 23.22
N THR A 273 -3.46 32.81 24.25
CA THR A 273 -2.95 33.85 25.16
C THR A 273 -1.79 33.30 26.01
N ASP A 274 -0.81 34.16 26.34
CA ASP A 274 0.40 33.79 27.09
C ASP A 274 0.09 33.14 28.45
N LYS A 275 -1.03 33.54 29.07
CA LYS A 275 -1.58 32.93 30.29
C LYS A 275 -1.83 31.42 30.17
N LEU A 276 -2.20 30.94 28.97
CA LEU A 276 -2.41 29.51 28.70
C LEU A 276 -1.08 28.76 28.54
N LYS A 277 -0.05 29.44 28.03
CA LYS A 277 1.31 28.89 27.90
C LYS A 277 1.91 28.69 29.29
N ASP A 278 1.66 29.63 30.20
CA ASP A 278 2.13 29.58 31.58
C ASP A 278 1.41 28.47 32.39
N GLU A 279 0.09 28.32 32.26
CA GLU A 279 -0.65 27.26 32.96
C GLU A 279 -0.28 25.84 32.47
N ILE A 280 0.02 25.68 31.18
CA ILE A 280 0.54 24.42 30.62
C ILE A 280 1.95 24.15 31.15
N THR A 281 2.79 25.18 31.23
CA THR A 281 4.17 25.05 31.75
C THR A 281 4.15 24.65 33.23
N ILE A 282 3.29 25.27 34.03
CA ILE A 282 3.10 24.92 35.46
C ILE A 282 2.59 23.47 35.60
N ALA A 283 1.63 23.03 34.79
CA ALA A 283 1.12 21.66 34.84
C ALA A 283 2.19 20.62 34.43
N VAL A 284 3.02 20.94 33.43
CA VAL A 284 4.15 20.11 33.02
C VAL A 284 5.24 20.06 34.10
N ASP A 285 5.56 21.19 34.73
CA ASP A 285 6.56 21.29 35.80
C ASP A 285 6.11 20.61 37.10
N THR A 286 4.80 20.49 37.33
CA THR A 286 4.25 19.73 38.46
C THR A 286 4.40 18.21 38.26
N VAL A 287 4.41 17.73 37.01
CA VAL A 287 4.54 16.29 36.65
C VAL A 287 6.01 15.92 36.33
N ALA A 288 6.84 16.92 36.03
CA ALA A 288 8.25 16.76 35.68
C ALA A 288 9.10 16.00 36.72
N PRO A 289 8.90 16.14 38.05
CA PRO A 289 9.67 15.39 39.05
C PRO A 289 9.40 13.88 38.97
N SER A 290 8.14 13.48 38.79
CA SER A 290 7.75 12.07 38.61
C SER A 290 8.27 11.48 37.29
N LEU A 291 8.35 12.31 36.23
CA LEU A 291 8.99 11.95 34.96
C LEU A 291 10.53 11.92 35.05
N ALA A 292 11.14 12.74 35.92
CA ALA A 292 12.58 12.78 36.13
C ALA A 292 13.07 11.55 36.91
N GLU A 293 12.28 11.07 37.86
CA GLU A 293 12.51 9.80 38.57
C GLU A 293 12.45 8.60 37.60
N ALA A 294 11.51 8.64 36.63
CA ALA A 294 11.43 7.68 35.53
C ALA A 294 12.54 7.83 34.47
N LYS A 295 13.25 8.97 34.41
CA LYS A 295 14.41 9.19 33.52
C LYS A 295 15.74 8.77 34.16
N LYS A 296 15.86 8.83 35.49
CA LYS A 296 17.07 8.44 36.23
C LYS A 296 17.32 6.94 36.15
N ASN A 297 16.25 6.17 36.07
CA ASN A 297 16.26 4.78 35.63
C ASN A 297 15.97 4.77 34.14
N GLY A 298 17.01 4.84 33.28
CA GLY A 298 16.86 4.91 31.82
C GLY A 298 15.80 3.95 31.26
N PRO A 299 15.18 4.23 30.10
CA PRO A 299 13.89 3.66 29.69
C PRO A 299 13.94 2.12 29.71
N LYS A 300 13.55 1.54 30.84
CA LYS A 300 13.25 0.13 30.97
C LYS A 300 11.89 -0.14 30.30
N PRO A 301 11.64 -1.36 29.83
CA PRO A 301 10.52 -1.74 28.97
C PRO A 301 9.16 -1.78 29.70
N ALA A 302 8.87 -0.86 30.63
CA ALA A 302 7.66 -0.89 31.45
C ALA A 302 6.36 -0.73 30.62
N ALA A 303 6.40 0.07 29.55
CA ALA A 303 5.27 0.16 28.62
C ALA A 303 5.09 -1.13 27.79
N GLU A 304 6.19 -1.80 27.42
CA GLU A 304 6.16 -3.00 26.58
C GLU A 304 5.69 -4.24 27.34
N THR A 305 6.08 -4.39 28.61
CA THR A 305 5.49 -5.41 29.51
C THR A 305 4.01 -5.14 29.71
N GLY A 306 3.60 -3.88 29.90
CA GLY A 306 2.18 -3.51 30.00
C GLY A 306 1.36 -3.92 28.77
N PHE A 307 1.77 -3.57 27.55
CA PHE A 307 0.99 -3.94 26.35
C PHE A 307 0.84 -5.46 26.17
N LYS A 308 1.84 -6.25 26.55
CA LYS A 308 1.78 -7.71 26.50
C LYS A 308 0.89 -8.28 27.59
N GLU A 309 1.05 -7.79 28.83
CA GLU A 309 0.24 -8.17 29.99
C GLU A 309 -1.26 -7.90 29.75
N TYR A 310 -1.61 -6.83 29.04
CA TYR A 310 -2.99 -6.48 28.70
C TYR A 310 -3.47 -7.04 27.35
N GLY A 311 -2.73 -7.96 26.71
CA GLY A 311 -3.15 -8.58 25.44
C GLY A 311 -3.23 -7.61 24.24
N LEU A 312 -2.62 -6.42 24.36
CA LEU A 312 -2.62 -5.38 23.32
C LEU A 312 -1.53 -5.59 22.26
N ALA A 313 -0.56 -6.46 22.54
CA ALA A 313 0.47 -6.93 21.61
C ALA A 313 0.71 -8.44 21.76
N LEU A 314 1.11 -9.11 20.67
CA LEU A 314 1.49 -10.51 20.72
C LEU A 314 2.71 -10.68 21.63
N ASP A 315 2.68 -11.69 22.50
CA ASP A 315 3.78 -11.98 23.41
C ASP A 315 4.89 -12.80 22.73
N VAL A 316 5.41 -12.24 21.64
CA VAL A 316 6.55 -12.80 20.92
C VAL A 316 7.80 -12.02 21.32
N PRO A 317 8.90 -12.68 21.69
CA PRO A 317 10.14 -12.00 22.01
C PRO A 317 10.77 -11.38 20.75
N ILE A 318 11.32 -10.18 20.89
CA ILE A 318 12.18 -9.58 19.87
C ILE A 318 13.61 -10.01 20.20
N SER A 319 14.18 -10.84 19.33
CA SER A 319 15.56 -11.30 19.41
C SER A 319 16.50 -10.30 18.72
N TYR A 320 17.81 -10.50 18.86
CA TYR A 320 18.83 -9.68 18.21
C TYR A 320 19.82 -10.56 17.44
N VAL A 321 20.22 -10.10 16.26
CA VAL A 321 21.28 -10.71 15.45
C VAL A 321 22.53 -9.86 15.56
N ASP A 322 23.65 -10.49 15.92
CA ASP A 322 24.97 -9.88 15.81
C ASP A 322 25.40 -9.88 14.33
N VAL A 323 25.38 -8.70 13.71
CA VAL A 323 25.82 -8.54 12.31
C VAL A 323 27.31 -8.17 12.18
N GLY A 324 28.08 -8.22 13.26
CA GLY A 324 29.55 -8.16 13.24
C GLY A 324 30.18 -6.78 13.36
N ASP A 325 29.38 -5.76 13.64
CA ASP A 325 29.90 -4.47 14.11
C ASP A 325 29.54 -4.39 15.60
N VAL A 326 30.53 -4.17 16.47
CA VAL A 326 30.42 -4.24 17.96
C VAL A 326 29.30 -3.35 18.52
N LYS A 327 28.75 -2.44 17.69
CA LYS A 327 27.66 -1.50 18.04
C LYS A 327 26.32 -1.76 17.32
N GLN A 328 26.17 -2.81 16.50
CA GLN A 328 24.96 -3.04 15.72
C GLN A 328 24.38 -4.44 15.93
N ASN A 329 23.65 -4.59 17.03
CA ASN A 329 22.69 -5.69 17.19
C ASN A 329 21.38 -5.30 16.48
N LEU A 330 20.96 -6.07 15.48
CA LEU A 330 19.73 -5.80 14.74
C LEU A 330 18.56 -6.57 15.33
N PRO A 331 17.46 -5.89 15.70
CA PRO A 331 16.29 -6.55 16.25
C PRO A 331 15.55 -7.32 15.15
N TRP A 332 14.99 -8.46 15.51
CA TRP A 332 14.15 -9.26 14.64
C TRP A 332 13.18 -10.12 15.45
N ILE A 333 12.14 -10.58 14.77
CA ILE A 333 11.22 -11.59 15.25
C ILE A 333 11.66 -12.91 14.62
N LYS A 334 12.07 -13.85 15.47
CA LYS A 334 12.39 -15.21 15.05
C LYS A 334 11.11 -15.87 14.54
N PRO A 335 11.11 -16.41 13.31
CA PRO A 335 10.02 -17.24 12.84
C PRO A 335 9.61 -18.35 13.83
N THR A 336 10.56 -19.06 14.45
CA THR A 336 10.28 -20.10 15.46
C THR A 336 9.39 -19.58 16.58
N ASP A 337 9.83 -18.52 17.25
CA ASP A 337 9.13 -17.96 18.41
C ASP A 337 7.72 -17.46 18.04
N LEU A 338 7.58 -16.86 16.85
CA LEU A 338 6.30 -16.40 16.34
C LEU A 338 5.33 -17.56 16.07
N PHE A 339 5.77 -18.63 15.40
CA PHE A 339 4.88 -19.75 15.08
C PHE A 339 4.61 -20.65 16.29
N GLU A 340 5.55 -20.77 17.24
CA GLU A 340 5.28 -21.38 18.54
C GLU A 340 4.22 -20.61 19.31
N HIS A 341 4.29 -19.28 19.32
CA HIS A 341 3.26 -18.45 19.94
C HIS A 341 1.89 -18.60 19.26
N LEU A 342 1.84 -18.64 17.92
CA LEU A 342 0.59 -18.93 17.21
C LEU A 342 0.04 -20.33 17.52
N ALA A 343 0.90 -21.32 17.73
CA ALA A 343 0.49 -22.66 18.17
C ALA A 343 -0.10 -22.64 19.59
N GLN A 344 0.53 -21.91 20.52
CA GLN A 344 0.04 -21.73 21.89
C GLN A 344 -1.33 -21.05 21.92
N LEU A 345 -1.58 -20.11 21.00
CA LEU A 345 -2.85 -19.39 20.86
C LEU A 345 -3.93 -20.16 20.08
N ASP A 346 -3.65 -21.38 19.62
CA ASP A 346 -4.56 -22.16 18.75
C ASP A 346 -4.90 -21.46 17.42
N LYS A 347 -3.92 -20.70 16.86
CA LYS A 347 -4.06 -19.87 15.66
C LYS A 347 -3.32 -20.38 14.43
N LEU A 348 -2.77 -21.60 14.44
CA LEU A 348 -2.13 -22.18 13.26
C LEU A 348 -3.08 -22.34 12.06
N ASN A 349 -4.40 -22.37 12.30
CA ASN A 349 -5.43 -22.46 11.26
C ASN A 349 -5.40 -21.27 10.28
N VAL A 350 -4.83 -20.13 10.70
CA VAL A 350 -4.62 -18.96 9.84
C VAL A 350 -3.72 -19.28 8.64
N LEU A 351 -2.84 -20.29 8.76
CA LEU A 351 -1.94 -20.73 7.70
C LEU A 351 -2.64 -21.60 6.63
N TYR A 352 -3.84 -22.10 6.89
CA TYR A 352 -4.67 -22.84 5.91
C TYR A 352 -5.92 -22.11 5.48
N ALA A 353 -6.18 -20.94 6.07
CA ALA A 353 -7.41 -20.20 5.86
C ALA A 353 -8.66 -21.05 6.11
N GLU A 354 -8.64 -21.78 7.24
CA GLU A 354 -9.78 -22.52 7.76
C GLU A 354 -10.42 -21.75 8.92
N GLN A 355 -11.75 -21.69 8.92
CA GLN A 355 -12.51 -20.86 9.86
C GLN A 355 -12.58 -21.47 11.27
N GLU A 356 -12.50 -22.79 11.40
CA GLU A 356 -12.58 -23.48 12.70
C GLU A 356 -11.26 -24.18 13.07
N PRO A 357 -10.69 -23.93 14.27
CA PRO A 357 -9.49 -24.62 14.76
C PRO A 357 -9.67 -26.14 14.96
N SER A 358 -10.90 -26.61 15.20
CA SER A 358 -11.27 -28.03 15.31
C SER A 358 -10.90 -28.84 14.06
N VAL A 359 -10.88 -28.18 12.90
CA VAL A 359 -10.60 -28.77 11.59
C VAL A 359 -9.16 -29.30 11.56
N LEU A 360 -8.18 -28.65 12.24
CA LEU A 360 -6.78 -29.13 12.36
C LEU A 360 -6.64 -30.56 12.93
N THR A 361 -7.66 -31.06 13.62
CA THR A 361 -7.60 -32.33 14.37
C THR A 361 -8.65 -33.36 13.97
N GLN A 362 -9.65 -33.02 13.15
CA GLN A 362 -10.72 -33.95 12.74
C GLN A 362 -10.60 -34.28 11.25
N PRO A 363 -10.61 -35.55 10.83
CA PRO A 363 -10.76 -35.91 9.42
C PRO A 363 -12.09 -35.38 8.85
N PRO A 364 -12.12 -34.76 7.65
CA PRO A 364 -11.03 -34.54 6.69
C PRO A 364 -10.45 -33.12 6.80
N GLY A 365 -9.73 -32.85 7.89
CA GLY A 365 -9.14 -31.55 8.22
C GLY A 365 -8.04 -31.03 7.29
N PRO A 366 -7.26 -30.01 7.67
CA PRO A 366 -6.11 -29.52 6.89
C PRO A 366 -4.97 -30.54 6.82
N THR A 367 -5.03 -31.62 7.61
CA THR A 367 -4.28 -32.87 7.35
C THR A 367 -4.51 -33.36 5.93
N TYR A 368 -5.74 -33.30 5.42
CA TYR A 368 -6.10 -33.62 4.04
C TYR A 368 -5.65 -32.53 3.05
N GLY A 369 -5.81 -31.25 3.41
CA GLY A 369 -5.37 -30.13 2.55
C GLY A 369 -3.87 -30.08 2.31
N SER A 370 -3.06 -30.34 3.34
CA SER A 370 -1.59 -30.39 3.24
C SER A 370 -1.13 -31.58 2.42
N LEU A 371 -1.69 -32.77 2.72
CA LEU A 371 -1.39 -33.98 1.96
C LEU A 371 -1.68 -33.78 0.48
N GLN A 372 -2.88 -33.32 0.14
CA GLN A 372 -3.28 -33.09 -1.25
C GLN A 372 -2.42 -32.01 -1.94
N PHE A 373 -1.93 -31.02 -1.19
CA PHE A 373 -0.99 -30.04 -1.72
C PHE A 373 0.31 -30.74 -2.13
N TRP A 374 0.92 -31.53 -1.24
CA TRP A 374 2.20 -32.19 -1.50
C TRP A 374 2.11 -33.29 -2.56
N GLU A 375 0.99 -34.03 -2.61
CA GLU A 375 0.69 -35.01 -3.67
C GLU A 375 0.67 -34.38 -5.06
N ARG A 376 0.27 -33.12 -5.18
CA ARG A 376 0.31 -32.40 -6.46
C ARG A 376 1.64 -31.69 -6.67
N PHE A 377 2.23 -31.15 -5.61
CA PHE A 377 3.49 -30.43 -5.65
C PHE A 377 4.64 -31.33 -6.16
N ARG A 378 4.66 -32.62 -5.81
CA ARG A 378 5.64 -33.59 -6.35
C ARG A 378 5.62 -33.74 -7.87
N HIS A 379 4.54 -33.32 -8.55
CA HIS A 379 4.47 -33.31 -10.01
C HIS A 379 4.89 -31.97 -10.62
N VAL A 380 4.87 -30.91 -9.82
CA VAL A 380 5.34 -29.57 -10.21
C VAL A 380 6.86 -29.47 -10.03
N GLU A 381 7.37 -29.99 -8.92
CA GLU A 381 8.80 -29.99 -8.56
C GLU A 381 9.23 -31.41 -8.15
N PRO A 382 9.44 -32.30 -9.13
CA PRO A 382 9.66 -33.73 -8.87
C PRO A 382 11.03 -34.05 -8.29
N THR A 383 12.00 -33.13 -8.32
CA THR A 383 13.34 -33.33 -7.74
C THR A 383 13.58 -32.42 -6.54
N ASN A 384 12.50 -31.92 -5.93
CA ASN A 384 12.58 -31.09 -4.74
C ASN A 384 12.98 -31.93 -3.52
N THR A 385 14.01 -31.48 -2.80
CA THR A 385 14.58 -32.21 -1.65
C THR A 385 13.59 -32.42 -0.50
N ILE A 386 12.45 -31.72 -0.47
CA ILE A 386 11.39 -32.01 0.51
C ILE A 386 10.78 -33.39 0.30
N LEU A 387 10.75 -33.88 -0.94
CA LEU A 387 10.20 -35.19 -1.27
C LEU A 387 11.05 -36.32 -0.69
N ASP A 388 12.37 -36.10 -0.60
CA ASP A 388 13.29 -37.01 0.07
C ASP A 388 12.98 -37.08 1.56
N SER A 389 12.75 -35.93 2.21
CA SER A 389 12.36 -35.86 3.62
C SER A 389 11.02 -36.55 3.92
N PHE A 390 10.06 -36.50 2.99
CA PHE A 390 8.82 -37.26 3.11
C PHE A 390 9.06 -38.76 2.95
N SER A 391 9.85 -39.15 1.95
CA SER A 391 10.15 -40.55 1.66
C SER A 391 10.94 -41.22 2.78
N SER A 392 11.80 -40.47 3.47
CA SER A 392 12.57 -40.95 4.63
C SER A 392 11.80 -40.91 5.95
N GLY A 393 10.55 -40.41 5.95
CA GLY A 393 9.74 -40.25 7.16
C GLY A 393 10.23 -39.17 8.13
N ILE A 394 11.14 -38.30 7.70
CA ILE A 394 11.60 -37.15 8.52
C ILE A 394 10.45 -36.14 8.65
N LEU A 395 9.73 -35.91 7.55
CA LEU A 395 8.56 -35.04 7.49
C LEU A 395 7.31 -35.86 7.16
N VAL A 396 6.17 -35.34 7.59
CA VAL A 396 4.85 -35.93 7.31
C VAL A 396 4.04 -34.92 6.51
N PRO A 397 3.63 -35.24 5.26
CA PRO A 397 2.94 -34.29 4.38
C PRO A 397 1.72 -33.64 5.01
N GLU A 398 0.93 -34.40 5.75
CA GLU A 398 -0.30 -33.97 6.43
C GLU A 398 -0.07 -32.87 7.47
N ARG A 399 1.14 -32.81 8.05
CA ARG A 399 1.52 -31.84 9.09
C ARG A 399 2.62 -30.89 8.65
N THR A 400 2.84 -30.79 7.34
CA THR A 400 3.85 -29.89 6.77
C THR A 400 3.14 -28.79 5.99
N ILE A 401 3.29 -27.55 6.45
CA ILE A 401 2.64 -26.37 5.88
C ILE A 401 3.53 -25.75 4.81
N PRO A 402 3.05 -25.57 3.57
CA PRO A 402 3.82 -24.90 2.52
C PRO A 402 3.85 -23.39 2.74
N MET A 403 5.05 -22.85 2.88
CA MET A 403 5.33 -21.45 3.16
C MET A 403 6.15 -20.80 2.05
N LEU A 404 6.06 -19.48 1.96
CA LEU A 404 6.91 -18.63 1.14
C LEU A 404 7.60 -17.61 2.03
N VAL A 405 8.84 -17.27 1.67
CA VAL A 405 9.54 -16.11 2.21
C VAL A 405 9.43 -14.96 1.21
N HIS A 406 9.16 -13.76 1.70
CA HIS A 406 9.03 -12.56 0.90
C HIS A 406 10.04 -11.51 1.35
N GLY A 407 10.57 -10.73 0.41
CA GLY A 407 11.30 -9.52 0.72
C GLY A 407 11.14 -8.42 -0.32
N ASP A 408 11.05 -7.17 0.16
CA ASP A 408 11.02 -5.97 -0.68
C ASP A 408 11.47 -4.70 0.09
N GLU A 409 11.76 -3.60 -0.62
CA GLU A 409 12.16 -2.32 -0.06
C GLU A 409 11.00 -1.33 0.10
N ALA A 410 10.48 -1.24 1.33
CA ALA A 410 9.60 -0.16 1.73
C ALA A 410 10.29 1.22 1.65
N ARG A 411 9.46 2.28 1.57
CA ARG A 411 9.89 3.67 1.75
C ARG A 411 9.71 4.10 3.21
N SER A 412 10.80 4.38 3.91
CA SER A 412 10.81 4.85 5.30
C SER A 412 10.85 6.39 5.39
N LYS A 413 11.22 6.95 6.54
CA LYS A 413 11.31 8.40 6.78
C LYS A 413 12.23 9.04 5.73
N LYS A 414 11.85 10.22 5.22
CA LYS A 414 12.53 10.91 4.10
C LYS A 414 12.65 10.06 2.82
N HIS A 415 11.70 9.14 2.60
CA HIS A 415 11.69 8.22 1.45
C HIS A 415 12.92 7.28 1.37
N MET A 416 13.66 7.11 2.48
CA MET A 416 14.82 6.23 2.50
C MET A 416 14.39 4.75 2.37
N PRO A 417 15.08 3.92 1.57
CA PRO A 417 14.73 2.51 1.42
C PRO A 417 14.95 1.72 2.72
N MET A 418 14.07 0.74 2.96
CA MET A 418 14.12 -0.16 4.11
C MET A 418 13.66 -1.55 3.67
N MET A 419 14.53 -2.56 3.79
CA MET A 419 14.15 -3.95 3.60
C MET A 419 13.06 -4.33 4.59
N VAL A 420 12.05 -5.04 4.10
CA VAL A 420 11.04 -5.73 4.89
C VAL A 420 11.09 -7.20 4.47
N ALA A 421 11.38 -8.09 5.42
CA ALA A 421 11.36 -9.53 5.18
C ALA A 421 10.23 -10.17 6.00
N ASN A 422 9.36 -10.92 5.33
CA ASN A 422 8.19 -11.54 5.95
C ASN A 422 7.93 -12.95 5.38
N LEU A 423 7.06 -13.68 6.05
CA LEU A 423 6.63 -15.03 5.65
C LEU A 423 5.12 -15.07 5.44
N HIS A 424 4.67 -16.06 4.66
CA HIS A 424 3.26 -16.34 4.49
C HIS A 424 3.02 -17.76 4.00
N ALA A 425 1.85 -18.31 4.32
CA ALA A 425 1.43 -19.59 3.77
C ALA A 425 1.04 -19.44 2.29
N VAL A 426 1.29 -20.49 1.50
CA VAL A 426 0.88 -20.58 0.10
C VAL A 426 -0.65 -20.71 0.00
N ILE A 427 -1.22 -21.52 0.91
CA ILE A 427 -2.65 -21.79 1.00
C ILE A 427 -3.34 -20.63 1.74
N GLY A 428 -4.54 -20.26 1.28
CA GLY A 428 -5.30 -19.14 1.83
C GLY A 428 -6.78 -19.13 1.46
N TYR A 429 -7.43 -17.98 1.67
CA TYR A 429 -8.89 -17.80 1.46
C TYR A 429 -9.29 -17.61 0.00
N GLY A 430 -8.32 -17.61 -0.93
CA GLY A 430 -8.49 -17.24 -2.33
C GLY A 430 -8.55 -15.73 -2.51
N CYS A 431 -9.34 -15.29 -3.50
CA CYS A 431 -9.70 -13.89 -3.71
C CYS A 431 -11.22 -13.76 -3.90
N LYS A 432 -11.74 -12.54 -4.09
CA LYS A 432 -13.19 -12.32 -4.32
C LYS A 432 -13.70 -13.11 -5.54
N ALA A 433 -12.94 -13.15 -6.63
CA ALA A 433 -13.31 -13.87 -7.85
C ALA A 433 -13.37 -15.39 -7.63
N TYR A 434 -12.35 -15.96 -6.99
CA TYR A 434 -12.33 -17.36 -6.57
C TYR A 434 -13.55 -17.71 -5.71
N GLN A 435 -13.86 -16.91 -4.70
CA GLN A 435 -14.97 -17.21 -3.81
C GLN A 435 -16.33 -17.13 -4.48
N GLN A 436 -16.49 -16.25 -5.46
CA GLN A 436 -17.74 -16.18 -6.21
C GLN A 436 -17.87 -17.38 -7.14
N TRP A 437 -16.80 -17.77 -7.82
CA TRP A 437 -16.79 -18.96 -8.66
C TRP A 437 -16.99 -20.26 -7.87
N TYR A 438 -16.31 -20.38 -6.72
CA TYR A 438 -16.31 -21.57 -5.88
C TYR A 438 -17.70 -21.91 -5.31
N LYS A 439 -18.60 -20.93 -5.16
CA LYS A 439 -19.98 -21.18 -4.71
C LYS A 439 -20.74 -22.11 -5.65
N ASP A 440 -20.45 -22.00 -6.95
CA ASP A 440 -21.19 -22.69 -8.01
C ASP A 440 -20.36 -23.80 -8.66
N ALA A 441 -19.06 -23.91 -8.30
CA ALA A 441 -18.15 -24.86 -8.90
C ALA A 441 -18.37 -26.29 -8.33
N PRO A 442 -18.40 -27.33 -9.16
CA PRO A 442 -18.59 -28.72 -8.73
C PRO A 442 -17.29 -29.33 -8.16
N ILE A 443 -16.52 -28.56 -7.38
CA ILE A 443 -15.24 -29.00 -6.80
C ILE A 443 -15.16 -28.61 -5.33
N SER A 444 -14.47 -29.42 -4.53
CA SER A 444 -14.26 -29.13 -3.12
C SER A 444 -13.13 -28.11 -2.89
N ARG A 445 -13.14 -27.45 -1.73
CA ARG A 445 -12.07 -26.52 -1.33
C ARG A 445 -10.75 -27.23 -1.19
N ALA A 446 -10.75 -28.49 -0.74
CA ALA A 446 -9.56 -29.30 -0.72
C ALA A 446 -9.00 -29.50 -2.14
N GLN A 447 -9.89 -29.72 -3.13
CA GLN A 447 -9.47 -29.90 -4.52
C GLN A 447 -8.95 -28.62 -5.18
N ALA A 448 -9.58 -27.45 -5.05
CA ALA A 448 -9.07 -26.24 -5.71
C ALA A 448 -8.03 -25.49 -4.86
N MET A 449 -8.27 -25.44 -3.54
CA MET A 449 -7.62 -24.57 -2.57
C MET A 449 -7.68 -23.07 -2.94
N GLY A 450 -7.69 -22.21 -1.93
CA GLY A 450 -7.57 -20.76 -2.16
C GLY A 450 -6.11 -20.34 -2.14
N GLY A 451 -5.69 -19.44 -3.03
CA GLY A 451 -4.43 -18.72 -2.86
C GLY A 451 -4.50 -17.70 -1.71
N ASN A 452 -3.36 -17.31 -1.14
CA ASN A 452 -3.31 -16.38 0.00
C ASN A 452 -3.39 -14.88 -0.42
N LEU A 453 -4.55 -14.51 -0.98
CA LEU A 453 -4.82 -13.18 -1.57
C LEU A 453 -5.97 -12.39 -0.91
N LYS A 454 -6.68 -12.97 0.06
CA LYS A 454 -7.82 -12.36 0.75
C LYS A 454 -7.56 -12.27 2.26
N GLY A 455 -7.95 -11.14 2.84
CA GLY A 455 -7.86 -10.86 4.27
C GLY A 455 -7.07 -9.58 4.52
N ALA A 456 -6.96 -9.18 5.78
CA ALA A 456 -6.01 -8.15 6.17
C ALA A 456 -4.58 -8.69 5.98
N ALA A 457 -3.71 -7.91 5.34
CA ALA A 457 -2.34 -8.34 5.07
C ALA A 457 -1.59 -8.73 6.37
N VAL A 458 -1.79 -7.95 7.45
CA VAL A 458 -1.17 -8.20 8.77
C VAL A 458 -1.62 -9.52 9.41
N LYS A 459 -2.81 -10.02 9.06
CA LYS A 459 -3.31 -11.31 9.54
C LYS A 459 -2.61 -12.51 8.88
N THR A 460 -2.05 -12.33 7.69
CA THR A 460 -1.57 -13.45 6.86
C THR A 460 -0.09 -13.33 6.48
N ARG A 461 0.55 -12.19 6.79
CA ARG A 461 1.96 -11.91 6.56
C ARG A 461 2.67 -11.72 7.89
N PHE A 462 3.68 -12.55 8.12
CA PHE A 462 4.39 -12.68 9.37
C PHE A 462 5.74 -11.99 9.28
N LEU A 463 5.89 -10.83 9.91
CA LEU A 463 7.13 -10.04 9.85
C LEU A 463 8.27 -10.77 10.57
N SER A 464 9.44 -10.84 9.93
CA SER A 464 10.66 -11.30 10.60
C SER A 464 11.57 -10.13 10.94
N PHE A 465 11.97 -9.32 9.96
CA PHE A 465 12.79 -8.14 10.23
C PHE A 465 12.50 -6.97 9.29
N VAL A 466 12.89 -5.78 9.74
CA VAL A 466 13.03 -4.60 8.89
C VAL A 466 14.41 -4.00 9.04
N MET A 467 14.98 -3.49 7.96
CA MET A 467 16.36 -3.00 7.97
C MET A 467 16.51 -1.80 7.05
N GLN A 468 16.91 -0.65 7.60
CA GLN A 468 17.16 0.54 6.79
C GLN A 468 18.37 0.33 5.88
N LYS A 469 18.33 0.83 4.64
CA LYS A 469 19.43 0.67 3.67
C LYS A 469 20.79 1.14 4.20
N LYS A 470 20.82 2.22 4.99
CA LYS A 470 22.05 2.72 5.62
C LYS A 470 22.71 1.71 6.57
N ASN A 471 21.95 0.72 7.05
CA ASN A 471 22.43 -0.31 7.96
C ASN A 471 22.84 -1.59 7.20
N TYR A 472 22.72 -1.68 5.87
CA TYR A 472 23.08 -2.89 5.11
C TYR A 472 24.57 -3.26 5.22
N GLY A 473 25.41 -2.33 5.66
CA GLY A 473 26.86 -2.46 5.61
C GLY A 473 27.40 -2.27 4.20
N GLU A 474 28.71 -2.15 4.07
CA GLU A 474 29.36 -2.16 2.75
C GLU A 474 29.08 -3.49 2.05
N ASP A 475 28.83 -3.43 0.75
CA ASP A 475 28.48 -4.57 -0.10
C ASP A 475 27.26 -5.40 0.36
N GLY A 476 26.45 -4.88 1.30
CA GLY A 476 25.29 -5.58 1.84
C GLY A 476 25.61 -6.65 2.88
N ARG A 477 26.84 -6.72 3.40
CA ARG A 477 27.29 -7.79 4.30
C ARG A 477 26.43 -8.00 5.56
N TYR A 478 25.84 -6.94 6.12
CA TYR A 478 24.99 -7.06 7.30
C TYR A 478 23.60 -7.58 6.93
N LEU A 479 23.10 -7.20 5.76
CA LEU A 479 21.86 -7.76 5.22
C LEU A 479 22.02 -9.25 4.93
N ASP A 480 23.16 -9.67 4.38
CA ASP A 480 23.48 -11.09 4.16
C ASP A 480 23.44 -11.90 5.46
N ARG A 481 23.97 -11.35 6.57
CA ARG A 481 23.93 -12.00 7.88
C ARG A 481 22.50 -12.11 8.43
N MET A 482 21.66 -11.10 8.22
CA MET A 482 20.24 -11.19 8.57
C MET A 482 19.54 -12.30 7.79
N PHE A 483 19.81 -12.44 6.48
CA PHE A 483 19.25 -13.53 5.67
C PHE A 483 19.85 -14.90 6.00
N GLU A 484 21.12 -14.97 6.40
CA GLU A 484 21.73 -16.20 6.91
C GLU A 484 21.03 -16.70 8.17
N GLU A 485 20.78 -15.80 9.11
CA GLU A 485 20.12 -16.12 10.37
C GLU A 485 18.63 -16.44 10.17
N LEU A 486 17.95 -15.72 9.27
CA LEU A 486 16.61 -16.07 8.83
C LEU A 486 16.59 -17.48 8.20
N ALA A 487 17.46 -17.76 7.25
CA ALA A 487 17.53 -19.07 6.58
C ALA A 487 17.81 -20.20 7.57
N ARG A 488 18.65 -19.96 8.59
CA ARG A 488 18.91 -20.92 9.67
C ARG A 488 17.66 -21.22 10.48
N ASN A 489 16.92 -20.20 10.91
CA ASN A 489 15.71 -20.38 11.72
C ASN A 489 14.53 -20.96 10.92
N LEU A 490 14.45 -20.66 9.61
CA LEU A 490 13.50 -21.33 8.71
C LEU A 490 13.87 -22.81 8.50
N SER A 491 15.16 -23.15 8.46
CA SER A 491 15.61 -24.54 8.39
C SER A 491 15.27 -25.33 9.67
N GLU A 492 15.25 -24.66 10.81
CA GLU A 492 14.77 -25.22 12.08
C GLU A 492 13.24 -25.44 12.06
N LEU A 493 12.46 -24.50 11.54
CA LEU A 493 11.01 -24.67 11.38
C LEU A 493 10.61 -25.80 10.41
N GLN A 494 11.38 -26.05 9.36
CA GLN A 494 11.09 -27.17 8.46
C GLN A 494 11.50 -28.51 9.08
N THR A 495 12.62 -28.61 9.80
CA THR A 495 13.16 -29.89 10.31
C THR A 495 12.69 -30.24 11.72
N VAL A 496 12.71 -29.27 12.62
CA VAL A 496 12.22 -29.40 13.99
C VAL A 496 10.73 -29.12 14.01
N GLY A 497 10.27 -27.99 13.48
CA GLY A 497 8.85 -27.62 13.54
C GLY A 497 8.40 -27.17 14.93
N VAL A 498 7.09 -26.96 15.09
CA VAL A 498 6.44 -26.47 16.32
C VAL A 498 5.51 -27.52 16.90
N SER A 499 5.41 -27.57 18.23
CA SER A 499 4.48 -28.46 18.94
C SER A 499 3.09 -27.84 19.02
N PHE A 500 2.08 -28.55 18.53
CA PHE A 500 0.69 -28.11 18.55
C PHE A 500 -0.25 -29.28 18.84
N ARG A 501 -1.04 -29.18 19.91
CA ARG A 501 -1.99 -30.22 20.37
C ARG A 501 -1.37 -31.63 20.46
N GLY A 502 -0.15 -31.72 21.01
CA GLY A 502 0.59 -32.99 21.18
C GLY A 502 1.17 -33.57 19.89
N GLN A 503 1.08 -32.86 18.77
CA GLN A 503 1.62 -33.24 17.47
C GLN A 503 2.69 -32.25 17.02
N LYS A 504 3.63 -32.73 16.20
CA LYS A 504 4.66 -31.88 15.59
C LYS A 504 4.20 -31.39 14.22
N TRP A 505 4.24 -30.08 14.02
CA TRP A 505 3.87 -29.40 12.78
C TRP A 505 5.08 -28.70 12.18
N HIS A 506 5.30 -28.87 10.89
CA HIS A 506 6.47 -28.36 10.18
C HIS A 506 6.06 -27.26 9.22
N LEU A 507 6.91 -26.25 9.07
CA LEU A 507 6.68 -25.15 8.11
C LEU A 507 7.79 -25.21 7.06
N ALA A 508 7.45 -25.71 5.87
CA ALA A 508 8.39 -25.90 4.78
C ALA A 508 8.34 -24.72 3.81
N VAL A 509 9.46 -23.99 3.69
CA VAL A 509 9.57 -22.86 2.76
C VAL A 509 9.95 -23.38 1.38
N ILE A 510 9.02 -23.27 0.42
CA ILE A 510 9.17 -23.81 -0.94
C ILE A 510 9.65 -22.79 -1.97
N GLY A 511 9.86 -21.54 -1.55
CA GLY A 511 10.36 -20.50 -2.42
C GLY A 511 10.43 -19.12 -1.76
N ALA A 512 11.23 -18.27 -2.38
CA ALA A 512 11.27 -16.83 -2.12
C ALA A 512 10.49 -16.08 -3.21
N VAL A 513 9.68 -15.11 -2.81
CA VAL A 513 8.91 -14.21 -3.68
C VAL A 513 9.27 -12.75 -3.42
N GLY A 514 9.05 -11.89 -4.41
CA GLY A 514 9.36 -10.46 -4.34
C GLY A 514 9.74 -9.92 -5.71
N ASP A 515 10.01 -8.61 -5.80
CA ASP A 515 10.46 -8.02 -7.07
C ASP A 515 11.88 -8.52 -7.43
N TRP A 516 12.22 -8.44 -8.71
CA TRP A 516 13.47 -8.95 -9.23
C TRP A 516 14.70 -8.23 -8.66
N GLN A 517 14.53 -6.97 -8.23
CA GLN A 517 15.58 -6.22 -7.53
C GLN A 517 15.94 -6.87 -6.19
N PHE A 518 14.94 -7.42 -5.49
CA PHE A 518 15.16 -8.17 -4.26
C PHE A 518 15.94 -9.45 -4.54
N PHE A 519 15.57 -10.21 -5.57
CA PHE A 519 16.30 -11.42 -5.98
C PHE A 519 17.74 -11.12 -6.37
N ALA A 520 18.00 -10.04 -7.12
CA ALA A 520 19.36 -9.65 -7.49
C ALA A 520 20.25 -9.39 -6.28
N LYS A 521 19.70 -8.77 -5.23
CA LYS A 521 20.40 -8.47 -3.98
C LYS A 521 20.64 -9.74 -3.15
N VAL A 522 19.57 -10.44 -2.77
CA VAL A 522 19.65 -11.59 -1.85
C VAL A 522 20.25 -12.83 -2.51
N GLY A 523 20.03 -12.99 -3.82
CA GLY A 523 20.61 -14.08 -4.60
C GLY A 523 22.03 -13.83 -5.10
N LYS A 524 22.59 -12.62 -4.91
CA LYS A 524 23.88 -12.19 -5.50
C LYS A 524 24.04 -12.65 -6.94
N LEU A 525 23.01 -12.34 -7.74
CA LEU A 525 22.84 -12.95 -9.04
C LEU A 525 23.87 -12.43 -10.04
N THR A 526 24.60 -13.35 -10.67
CA THR A 526 25.49 -13.11 -11.82
C THR A 526 24.71 -12.88 -13.12
N ARG A 527 23.44 -13.29 -13.16
CA ARG A 527 22.50 -13.04 -14.28
C ARG A 527 21.21 -12.43 -13.76
N CYS A 528 20.91 -11.21 -14.17
CA CYS A 528 19.70 -10.51 -13.75
C CYS A 528 19.32 -9.38 -14.72
N TYR A 529 18.10 -8.88 -14.56
CA TYR A 529 17.47 -7.90 -15.45
C TYR A 529 18.27 -6.61 -15.71
N THR A 530 19.19 -6.25 -14.80
CA THR A 530 20.02 -5.04 -14.94
C THR A 530 21.06 -5.18 -16.05
N HIS A 531 21.34 -6.41 -16.49
CA HIS A 531 22.25 -6.73 -17.58
C HIS A 531 21.61 -6.60 -18.96
N VAL A 532 20.37 -6.11 -19.07
CA VAL A 532 19.77 -5.80 -20.38
C VAL A 532 20.61 -4.75 -21.12
N SER A 533 20.88 -4.98 -22.40
CA SER A 533 21.61 -4.00 -23.21
C SER A 533 20.84 -2.69 -23.27
N LYS A 534 21.52 -1.57 -23.00
CA LYS A 534 20.91 -0.24 -23.06
C LYS A 534 21.19 0.49 -24.36
N ARG A 535 22.07 -0.05 -25.22
CA ARG A 535 22.47 0.51 -26.51
C ARG A 535 22.73 -0.61 -27.52
N SER A 536 22.42 -0.38 -28.78
CA SER A 536 22.81 -1.30 -29.86
C SER A 536 24.33 -1.51 -29.87
N GLY A 537 24.79 -2.75 -30.05
CA GLY A 537 26.21 -3.09 -30.17
C GLY A 537 27.03 -3.23 -28.88
N GLN A 538 26.41 -3.23 -27.68
CA GLN A 538 27.14 -3.58 -26.44
C GLN A 538 27.60 -5.05 -26.45
N ARG A 539 28.77 -5.31 -25.84
CA ARG A 539 29.38 -6.64 -25.67
C ARG A 539 28.42 -7.66 -25.05
N THR A 540 28.70 -8.94 -25.30
CA THR A 540 28.09 -10.13 -24.69
C THR A 540 27.66 -9.89 -23.26
N LEU A 541 26.34 -9.89 -23.04
CA LEU A 541 25.76 -9.68 -21.72
C LEU A 541 25.95 -10.97 -20.89
N ALA A 542 26.16 -10.81 -19.59
CA ALA A 542 26.25 -11.95 -18.67
C ALA A 542 24.95 -12.79 -18.62
N GLY A 543 23.85 -12.27 -19.17
CA GLY A 543 22.51 -12.86 -19.17
C GLY A 543 21.55 -12.04 -18.30
N ILE A 544 20.30 -11.94 -18.73
CA ILE A 544 19.26 -11.13 -18.08
C ILE A 544 18.37 -11.94 -17.13
N CYS A 545 18.43 -13.27 -17.21
CA CYS A 545 17.55 -14.17 -16.48
C CYS A 545 18.32 -15.05 -15.48
N HIS A 546 17.78 -15.18 -14.27
CA HIS A 546 18.36 -16.08 -13.26
C HIS A 546 17.96 -17.54 -13.48
N LEU A 547 16.90 -17.81 -14.25
CA LEU A 547 16.40 -19.16 -14.49
C LEU A 547 17.04 -19.84 -15.72
N CYS A 548 17.54 -19.07 -16.67
CA CYS A 548 18.03 -19.56 -17.97
C CYS A 548 19.18 -18.70 -18.51
N HIS A 549 19.60 -18.93 -19.76
CA HIS A 549 20.66 -18.18 -20.46
C HIS A 549 20.16 -17.02 -21.33
N ALA A 550 18.89 -16.63 -21.19
CA ALA A 550 18.31 -15.52 -21.92
C ALA A 550 19.15 -14.23 -21.83
N GLY A 551 19.43 -13.64 -22.98
CA GLY A 551 20.28 -12.45 -23.13
C GLY A 551 21.78 -12.73 -23.23
N MET A 552 22.23 -13.99 -23.12
CA MET A 552 23.60 -14.38 -23.46
C MET A 552 23.78 -14.46 -24.99
N ALA A 553 25.03 -14.61 -25.44
CA ALA A 553 25.35 -14.72 -26.86
C ALA A 553 24.52 -15.83 -27.55
N GLY A 554 23.75 -15.46 -28.59
CA GLY A 554 22.95 -16.39 -29.38
C GLY A 554 21.66 -16.90 -28.71
N ILE A 555 21.30 -16.38 -27.52
CA ILE A 555 20.09 -16.79 -26.79
C ILE A 555 19.14 -15.61 -26.60
N ASP A 556 18.27 -15.40 -27.60
CA ASP A 556 17.33 -14.28 -27.63
C ASP A 556 16.28 -14.39 -26.51
N TRP A 557 16.00 -13.27 -25.86
CA TRP A 557 15.02 -13.20 -24.76
C TRP A 557 13.71 -12.52 -25.15
N GLU A 558 13.72 -11.71 -26.22
CA GLU A 558 12.55 -11.05 -26.81
C GLU A 558 11.70 -11.93 -27.74
N ASN A 559 12.05 -13.21 -27.91
CA ASN A 559 11.29 -14.14 -28.74
C ASN A 559 10.14 -14.82 -27.95
N PHE A 560 8.90 -14.48 -28.30
CA PHE A 560 7.68 -14.96 -27.65
C PHE A 560 7.02 -16.19 -28.33
N THR A 561 7.81 -17.02 -29.01
CA THR A 561 7.33 -18.30 -29.57
C THR A 561 7.11 -19.36 -28.49
N SER A 562 6.38 -20.43 -28.81
CA SER A 562 6.12 -21.52 -27.85
C SER A 562 7.33 -22.42 -27.56
N ASN A 563 8.40 -22.33 -28.34
CA ASN A 563 9.64 -23.08 -28.14
C ASN A 563 10.87 -22.17 -28.34
N PRO A 564 11.08 -21.18 -27.46
CA PRO A 564 12.18 -20.25 -27.59
C PRO A 564 13.52 -20.92 -27.22
N SER A 565 14.63 -20.45 -27.78
CA SER A 565 15.97 -21.05 -27.58
C SER A 565 16.39 -21.10 -26.11
N TRP A 566 16.01 -20.10 -25.32
CA TRP A 566 16.32 -20.06 -23.88
C TRP A 566 15.62 -21.18 -23.08
N LEU A 567 14.53 -21.77 -23.57
CA LEU A 567 13.75 -22.77 -22.82
C LEU A 567 14.57 -24.01 -22.49
N GLN A 568 15.44 -24.44 -23.41
CA GLN A 568 16.32 -25.59 -23.22
C GLN A 568 17.50 -25.30 -22.28
N THR A 569 17.73 -24.02 -21.94
CA THR A 569 18.82 -23.59 -21.06
C THR A 569 18.39 -23.42 -19.60
N VAL A 570 17.11 -23.69 -19.30
CA VAL A 570 16.56 -23.57 -17.93
C VAL A 570 17.26 -24.54 -17.00
N GLY A 571 17.80 -24.04 -15.88
CA GLY A 571 18.48 -24.86 -14.88
C GLY A 571 19.88 -25.36 -15.27
N CYS A 572 20.36 -25.11 -16.50
CA CYS A 572 21.66 -25.64 -16.96
C CYS A 572 22.86 -25.10 -16.19
N THR A 573 22.79 -23.88 -15.67
CA THR A 573 23.87 -23.29 -14.85
C THR A 573 23.28 -22.44 -13.74
N ALA A 574 23.85 -22.51 -12.54
CA ALA A 574 23.48 -21.62 -11.45
C ALA A 574 23.72 -20.14 -11.82
N PRO A 575 22.86 -19.20 -11.38
CA PRO A 575 23.02 -17.77 -11.63
C PRO A 575 23.83 -17.09 -10.53
N TRP A 576 24.71 -17.78 -9.81
CA TRP A 576 25.53 -17.24 -8.72
C TRP A 576 26.89 -17.93 -8.65
N MET A 577 27.88 -17.22 -8.12
CA MET A 577 29.20 -17.81 -7.82
C MET A 577 29.16 -18.63 -6.52
N THR A 578 28.41 -18.15 -5.53
CA THR A 578 28.20 -18.80 -4.24
C THR A 578 26.72 -18.98 -4.01
N VAL A 579 26.31 -20.18 -3.57
CA VAL A 579 24.89 -20.50 -3.33
C VAL A 579 24.30 -19.55 -2.27
N PRO A 580 23.19 -18.84 -2.56
CA PRO A 580 22.54 -17.93 -1.62
C PRO A 580 22.07 -18.64 -0.35
N GLN A 581 22.00 -17.89 0.76
CA GLN A 581 21.75 -18.44 2.09
C GLN A 581 20.43 -19.22 2.16
N LEU A 582 19.37 -18.67 1.57
CA LEU A 582 18.05 -19.30 1.51
C LEU A 582 18.09 -20.61 0.71
N VAL A 583 18.71 -20.59 -0.48
CA VAL A 583 18.82 -21.76 -1.38
C VAL A 583 19.68 -22.86 -0.74
N ARG A 584 20.72 -22.48 0.00
CA ARG A 584 21.66 -23.42 0.64
C ARG A 584 21.06 -24.18 1.82
N ARG A 585 20.09 -23.61 2.53
CA ARG A 585 19.57 -24.14 3.81
C ARG A 585 18.15 -24.72 3.74
N LEU A 586 17.41 -24.42 2.69
CA LEU A 586 16.00 -24.76 2.54
C LEU A 586 15.80 -25.81 1.45
N HIS A 587 14.62 -26.42 1.42
CA HIS A 587 14.27 -27.37 0.38
C HIS A 587 14.18 -26.71 -1.00
N VAL A 588 14.79 -27.34 -2.01
CA VAL A 588 14.93 -26.78 -3.37
C VAL A 588 14.75 -27.87 -4.41
N GLU A 589 14.26 -27.49 -5.59
CA GLU A 589 14.28 -28.31 -6.81
C GLU A 589 15.73 -28.47 -7.28
N THR A 590 16.29 -29.67 -7.15
CA THR A 590 17.71 -29.92 -7.45
C THR A 590 18.06 -29.76 -8.93
N SER A 591 17.10 -30.00 -9.83
CA SER A 591 17.25 -29.78 -11.27
C SER A 591 17.38 -28.30 -11.67
N CYS A 592 16.85 -27.39 -10.85
CA CYS A 592 16.93 -25.94 -11.07
C CYS A 592 16.85 -25.18 -9.74
N PRO A 593 17.94 -25.14 -8.94
CA PRO A 593 17.89 -24.51 -7.61
C PRO A 593 17.54 -23.01 -7.65
N SER A 594 17.83 -22.34 -8.76
CA SER A 594 17.44 -20.94 -9.00
C SER A 594 15.94 -20.71 -9.07
N ALA A 595 15.15 -21.75 -9.36
CA ALA A 595 13.69 -21.70 -9.32
C ALA A 595 13.15 -21.51 -7.89
N PHE A 596 13.98 -21.61 -6.85
CA PHE A 596 13.60 -21.18 -5.50
C PHE A 596 13.29 -19.67 -5.45
N LEU A 597 13.94 -18.85 -6.28
CA LEU A 597 13.61 -17.43 -6.45
C LEU A 597 12.43 -17.32 -7.45
N LYS A 598 11.21 -17.45 -6.92
CA LYS A 598 9.97 -17.60 -7.68
C LYS A 598 9.56 -16.26 -8.30
N PRO A 599 9.46 -16.17 -9.63
CA PRO A 599 8.89 -15.00 -10.26
C PRO A 599 7.43 -14.80 -9.85
N ASP A 600 7.04 -13.54 -9.63
CA ASP A 600 5.67 -13.21 -9.27
C ASP A 600 4.91 -12.64 -10.47
N PHE A 601 3.64 -13.05 -10.60
CA PHE A 601 2.77 -12.61 -11.69
C PHE A 601 2.43 -11.11 -11.59
N TRP A 602 2.44 -10.53 -10.39
CA TRP A 602 2.01 -9.16 -10.14
C TRP A 602 2.96 -8.12 -10.72
N HIS A 603 4.26 -8.23 -10.43
CA HIS A 603 5.29 -7.36 -10.96
C HIS A 603 5.51 -7.58 -12.45
N CYS A 604 5.42 -8.82 -12.92
CA CYS A 604 5.60 -9.17 -14.33
C CYS A 604 4.47 -8.66 -15.21
N CYS A 605 3.21 -8.82 -14.77
CA CYS A 605 2.03 -8.43 -15.53
C CYS A 605 1.49 -7.06 -15.11
N HIS A 606 0.90 -6.94 -13.90
CA HIS A 606 0.13 -5.76 -13.50
C HIS A 606 0.98 -4.48 -13.31
N LEU A 607 2.20 -4.60 -12.79
CA LEU A 607 3.19 -3.50 -12.73
C LEU A 607 4.24 -3.56 -13.85
N GLY A 608 4.04 -4.43 -14.83
CA GLY A 608 5.00 -4.71 -15.90
C GLY A 608 4.35 -4.66 -17.26
N ALA A 609 4.31 -5.80 -17.94
CA ALA A 609 3.85 -5.95 -19.31
C ALA A 609 2.44 -5.38 -19.55
N GLY A 610 1.50 -5.63 -18.64
CA GLY A 610 0.12 -5.15 -18.76
C GLY A 610 0.02 -3.62 -18.70
N LYS A 611 0.83 -2.98 -17.86
CA LYS A 611 0.89 -1.52 -17.75
C LYS A 611 1.41 -0.88 -19.04
N LEU A 612 2.49 -1.42 -19.59
CA LEU A 612 3.09 -0.99 -20.85
C LEU A 612 2.14 -1.23 -22.03
N PHE A 613 1.44 -2.36 -22.02
CA PHE A 613 0.43 -2.71 -23.02
C PHE A 613 -0.73 -1.72 -23.03
N VAL A 614 -1.32 -1.42 -21.86
CA VAL A 614 -2.42 -0.45 -21.73
C VAL A 614 -2.01 0.92 -22.24
N ALA A 615 -0.86 1.44 -21.78
CA ALA A 615 -0.40 2.77 -22.14
C ALA A 615 -0.18 2.90 -23.66
N SER A 616 0.50 1.92 -24.26
CA SER A 616 0.73 1.91 -25.71
C SER A 616 -0.58 1.74 -26.50
N SER A 617 -1.48 0.88 -26.03
CA SER A 617 -2.76 0.62 -26.69
C SER A 617 -3.64 1.87 -26.78
N LEU A 618 -3.84 2.55 -25.65
CA LEU A 618 -4.69 3.75 -25.62
C LEU A 618 -4.09 4.91 -26.43
N VAL A 619 -2.76 5.03 -26.45
CA VAL A 619 -2.08 6.02 -27.29
C VAL A 619 -2.23 5.69 -28.78
N GLU A 620 -2.17 4.42 -29.17
CA GLU A 620 -2.41 4.02 -30.57
C GLU A 620 -3.85 4.30 -31.02
N TRP A 621 -4.82 4.17 -30.12
CA TRP A 621 -6.20 4.54 -30.40
C TRP A 621 -6.36 6.04 -30.71
N LEU A 622 -5.58 6.94 -30.09
CA LEU A 622 -5.68 8.39 -30.34
C LEU A 622 -5.59 8.75 -31.83
N ARG A 623 -4.98 7.91 -32.68
CA ARG A 623 -4.83 8.20 -34.12
C ARG A 623 -6.16 8.20 -34.88
N VAL A 624 -7.10 7.36 -34.46
CA VAL A 624 -8.38 7.12 -35.18
C VAL A 624 -9.58 7.74 -34.48
N LEU A 625 -9.40 8.26 -33.26
CA LEU A 625 -10.48 8.82 -32.47
C LEU A 625 -10.91 10.21 -32.95
N PRO A 626 -12.21 10.55 -32.78
CA PRO A 626 -12.72 11.88 -33.07
C PRO A 626 -12.10 12.92 -32.12
N GLY A 627 -11.88 14.14 -32.63
CA GLY A 627 -11.29 15.26 -31.90
C GLY A 627 -10.19 15.95 -32.69
N ALA A 628 -10.19 17.28 -32.67
CA ALA A 628 -9.25 18.13 -33.41
C ALA A 628 -7.83 18.07 -32.83
N ASN A 629 -7.69 17.76 -31.54
CA ASN A 629 -6.42 17.73 -30.82
C ASN A 629 -6.36 16.54 -29.83
N ILE A 630 -5.17 16.29 -29.28
CA ILE A 630 -4.92 15.20 -28.34
C ILE A 630 -5.78 15.30 -27.06
N PRO A 631 -5.92 16.48 -26.41
CA PRO A 631 -6.83 16.64 -25.26
C PRO A 631 -8.28 16.22 -25.53
N GLU A 632 -8.86 16.60 -26.67
CA GLU A 632 -10.22 16.19 -27.05
C GLU A 632 -10.35 14.68 -27.23
N ARG A 633 -9.34 14.04 -27.83
CA ARG A 633 -9.31 12.58 -28.01
C ARG A 633 -9.18 11.85 -26.66
N PHE A 634 -8.40 12.38 -25.73
CA PHE A 634 -8.39 11.86 -24.36
C PHE A 634 -9.71 12.10 -23.63
N ALA A 635 -10.39 13.23 -23.87
CA ALA A 635 -11.72 13.48 -23.31
C ALA A 635 -12.73 12.43 -23.80
N TYR A 636 -12.64 12.01 -25.07
CA TYR A 636 -13.42 10.90 -25.61
C TYR A 636 -13.13 9.57 -24.91
N ILE A 637 -11.85 9.20 -24.74
CA ILE A 637 -11.48 7.98 -23.99
C ILE A 637 -12.02 8.05 -22.55
N ASN A 638 -11.88 9.20 -21.88
CA ASN A 638 -12.37 9.36 -20.51
C ASN A 638 -13.89 9.25 -20.41
N SER A 639 -14.67 9.79 -21.37
CA SER A 639 -16.12 9.69 -21.31
C SER A 639 -16.58 8.22 -21.32
N MET A 640 -15.96 7.40 -22.17
CA MET A 640 -16.20 5.96 -22.22
C MET A 640 -15.68 5.22 -20.99
N ALA A 641 -14.48 5.56 -20.51
CA ALA A 641 -13.93 4.97 -19.29
C ALA A 641 -14.83 5.25 -18.08
N GLN A 642 -15.34 6.48 -17.95
CA GLN A 642 -16.26 6.84 -16.87
C GLN A 642 -17.59 6.08 -16.97
N ALA A 643 -18.14 5.88 -18.18
CA ALA A 643 -19.33 5.06 -18.37
C ALA A 643 -19.09 3.60 -17.96
N PHE A 644 -17.98 3.01 -18.41
CA PHE A 644 -17.56 1.65 -18.05
C PHE A 644 -17.37 1.47 -16.54
N LEU A 645 -16.69 2.41 -15.88
CA LEU A 645 -16.45 2.39 -14.44
C LEU A 645 -17.75 2.52 -13.64
N ARG A 646 -18.66 3.41 -14.07
CA ARG A 646 -19.98 3.59 -13.43
C ARG A 646 -20.82 2.32 -13.50
N GLN A 647 -20.85 1.65 -14.66
CA GLN A 647 -21.59 0.40 -14.83
C GLN A 647 -21.11 -0.70 -13.87
N ARG A 648 -19.81 -0.70 -13.53
CA ARG A 648 -19.19 -1.70 -12.66
C ARG A 648 -19.11 -1.30 -11.19
N GLY A 649 -19.42 -0.04 -10.86
CA GLY A 649 -19.21 0.51 -9.53
C GLY A 649 -17.73 0.56 -9.12
N GLU A 650 -16.82 0.66 -10.09
CA GLU A 650 -15.37 0.70 -9.87
C GLU A 650 -14.81 2.12 -10.06
N LYS A 651 -13.60 2.37 -9.55
CA LYS A 651 -12.90 3.65 -9.67
C LYS A 651 -11.41 3.41 -9.90
N LEU A 652 -10.80 4.25 -10.73
CA LEU A 652 -9.34 4.29 -10.90
C LEU A 652 -8.70 5.17 -9.83
N TYR A 653 -7.53 4.76 -9.32
CA TYR A 653 -6.72 5.58 -8.44
C TYR A 653 -6.10 6.77 -9.18
N CYS A 654 -5.71 6.60 -10.45
CA CYS A 654 -5.25 7.69 -11.31
C CYS A 654 -6.37 8.68 -11.70
N ARG A 655 -7.63 8.38 -11.33
CA ARG A 655 -8.87 9.14 -11.59
C ARG A 655 -9.25 9.25 -13.06
N ASN A 656 -8.38 9.82 -13.89
CA ASN A 656 -8.58 10.06 -15.32
C ASN A 656 -7.41 9.52 -16.15
N ILE A 657 -7.69 9.18 -17.41
CA ILE A 657 -6.73 8.77 -18.43
C ILE A 657 -6.23 10.03 -19.14
N THR A 658 -5.01 10.46 -18.82
CA THR A 658 -4.36 11.66 -19.38
C THR A 658 -3.03 11.32 -20.02
N GLU A 659 -2.46 12.28 -20.76
CA GLU A 659 -1.08 12.25 -21.28
C GLU A 659 -0.08 11.84 -20.18
N VAL A 660 -0.14 12.53 -19.03
CA VAL A 660 0.70 12.22 -17.87
C VAL A 660 0.49 10.80 -17.41
N SER A 661 -0.76 10.35 -17.22
CA SER A 661 -1.06 9.00 -16.75
C SER A 661 -0.53 7.92 -17.70
N MET A 662 -0.57 8.16 -19.01
CA MET A 662 -0.05 7.24 -20.03
C MET A 662 1.48 7.32 -20.18
N GLY A 663 2.13 8.34 -19.59
CA GLY A 663 3.53 8.65 -19.86
C GLY A 663 3.74 9.02 -21.32
N PHE A 664 2.76 9.71 -21.91
CA PHE A 664 2.76 10.14 -23.30
C PHE A 664 3.20 11.60 -23.36
N GLU A 665 4.41 11.85 -23.86
CA GLU A 665 4.94 13.20 -24.08
C GLU A 665 4.83 13.65 -25.53
N SER A 666 4.97 12.71 -26.46
CA SER A 666 4.82 12.95 -27.89
C SER A 666 4.54 11.64 -28.62
N LEU A 667 4.12 11.73 -29.88
CA LEU A 667 3.90 10.54 -30.73
C LEU A 667 5.18 9.73 -30.96
N GLN A 668 6.36 10.32 -30.77
CA GLN A 668 7.65 9.66 -30.95
C GLN A 668 8.19 9.02 -29.67
N LYS A 669 7.69 9.41 -28.49
CA LYS A 669 8.13 8.81 -27.23
C LYS A 669 7.29 7.61 -26.85
N CYS A 670 7.95 6.52 -26.47
CA CYS A 670 7.27 5.32 -26.02
C CYS A 670 6.44 5.56 -24.73
N PRO A 671 5.12 5.27 -24.75
CA PRO A 671 4.29 5.33 -23.55
C PRO A 671 4.73 4.29 -22.51
N GLN A 672 4.83 4.68 -21.25
CA GLN A 672 5.28 3.80 -20.15
C GLN A 672 4.23 3.58 -19.05
N GLY A 673 3.19 4.42 -19.01
CA GLY A 673 2.26 4.52 -17.90
C GLY A 673 2.93 5.07 -16.64
N SER A 674 2.36 6.12 -16.04
CA SER A 674 2.91 6.73 -14.82
C SER A 674 2.11 6.41 -13.55
N TRP A 675 0.97 5.71 -13.67
CA TRP A 675 0.16 5.33 -12.50
C TRP A 675 0.91 4.36 -11.59
N GLN A 676 0.67 4.50 -10.29
CA GLN A 676 1.42 3.80 -9.23
C GLN A 676 0.68 2.59 -8.67
N LYS A 677 -0.64 2.50 -8.90
CA LYS A 677 -1.47 1.43 -8.36
C LYS A 677 -1.74 0.39 -9.43
N ALA A 678 -1.18 -0.78 -9.26
CA ALA A 678 -1.34 -1.94 -10.14
C ALA A 678 -2.80 -2.37 -10.36
N SER A 679 -3.69 -2.10 -9.40
CA SER A 679 -5.14 -2.32 -9.56
C SER A 679 -5.73 -1.51 -10.73
N ASP A 680 -5.19 -0.33 -11.02
CA ASP A 680 -5.59 0.45 -12.18
C ASP A 680 -5.23 -0.29 -13.47
N THR A 681 -4.10 -1.00 -13.52
CA THR A 681 -3.73 -1.82 -14.68
C THR A 681 -4.76 -2.91 -14.94
N THR A 682 -5.24 -3.60 -13.90
CA THR A 682 -6.25 -4.66 -14.06
C THR A 682 -7.54 -4.09 -14.66
N ILE A 683 -8.03 -2.97 -14.12
CA ILE A 683 -9.25 -2.31 -14.61
C ILE A 683 -9.06 -1.77 -16.02
N LEU A 684 -7.90 -1.16 -16.30
CA LEU A 684 -7.61 -0.58 -17.61
C LEU A 684 -7.40 -1.65 -18.69
N LEU A 685 -6.89 -2.84 -18.35
CA LEU A 685 -6.82 -3.97 -19.28
C LEU A 685 -8.23 -4.41 -19.71
N GLU A 686 -9.16 -4.52 -18.76
CA GLU A 686 -10.57 -4.81 -19.06
C GLU A 686 -11.22 -3.67 -19.87
N PHE A 687 -10.90 -2.42 -19.54
CA PHE A 687 -11.37 -1.27 -20.31
C PHE A 687 -10.84 -1.26 -21.74
N VAL A 688 -9.56 -1.57 -21.98
CA VAL A 688 -9.01 -1.64 -23.35
C VAL A 688 -9.75 -2.70 -24.18
N GLN A 689 -10.06 -3.85 -23.60
CA GLN A 689 -10.88 -4.86 -24.27
C GLN A 689 -12.27 -4.31 -24.60
N HIS A 690 -12.97 -3.74 -23.61
CA HIS A 690 -14.29 -3.14 -23.79
C HIS A 690 -14.28 -2.03 -24.87
N PHE A 691 -13.23 -1.21 -24.88
CA PHE A 691 -13.06 -0.13 -25.85
C PHE A 691 -12.89 -0.66 -27.28
N CYS A 692 -12.13 -1.75 -27.45
CA CYS A 692 -12.01 -2.40 -28.76
C CYS A 692 -13.34 -3.02 -29.22
N GLU A 693 -14.08 -3.65 -28.31
CA GLU A 693 -15.40 -4.24 -28.59
C GLU A 693 -16.45 -3.19 -28.96
N ALA A 694 -16.33 -1.97 -28.44
CA ALA A 694 -17.17 -0.83 -28.81
C ALA A 694 -16.82 -0.23 -30.19
N HIS A 695 -15.63 -0.51 -30.74
CA HIS A 695 -15.15 0.01 -32.03
C HIS A 695 -14.67 -1.12 -32.97
N PRO A 696 -15.52 -2.11 -33.28
CA PRO A 696 -15.10 -3.29 -34.02
C PRO A 696 -14.65 -2.97 -35.45
N GLN A 697 -15.24 -1.93 -36.07
CA GLN A 697 -14.90 -1.52 -37.43
C GLN A 697 -13.47 -0.95 -37.52
N GLU A 698 -13.08 -0.11 -36.56
CA GLU A 698 -11.72 0.46 -36.53
C GLU A 698 -10.68 -0.62 -36.20
N ALA A 699 -10.99 -1.50 -35.24
CA ALA A 699 -10.14 -2.64 -34.92
C ALA A 699 -9.98 -3.61 -36.10
N ALA A 700 -10.96 -3.73 -36.99
CA ALA A 700 -10.86 -4.57 -38.19
C ALA A 700 -10.06 -3.92 -39.33
N ARG A 701 -10.05 -2.59 -39.42
CA ARG A 701 -9.39 -1.83 -40.50
C ARG A 701 -7.89 -1.58 -40.25
N ASP A 702 -7.50 -1.33 -39.01
CA ASP A 702 -6.09 -1.07 -38.65
C ASP A 702 -5.46 -2.34 -38.04
N PRO A 703 -4.41 -2.92 -38.67
CA PRO A 703 -3.75 -4.12 -38.16
C PRO A 703 -3.20 -4.01 -36.73
N ILE A 704 -2.78 -2.82 -36.29
CA ILE A 704 -2.28 -2.61 -34.92
C ILE A 704 -3.47 -2.63 -33.95
N LEU A 705 -4.58 -1.96 -34.28
CA LEU A 705 -5.77 -1.98 -33.44
C LEU A 705 -6.39 -3.39 -33.35
N HIS A 706 -6.32 -4.17 -34.43
CA HIS A 706 -6.69 -5.58 -34.43
C HIS A 706 -5.89 -6.38 -33.37
N TRP A 707 -4.56 -6.28 -33.40
CA TRP A 707 -3.71 -7.01 -32.47
C TRP A 707 -3.78 -6.48 -31.04
N ILE A 708 -4.12 -5.20 -30.83
CA ILE A 708 -4.49 -4.66 -29.50
C ILE A 708 -5.74 -5.37 -28.99
N SER A 709 -6.79 -5.48 -29.81
CA SER A 709 -8.02 -6.19 -29.43
C SER A 709 -7.74 -7.65 -29.06
N GLN A 710 -6.97 -8.37 -29.89
CA GLN A 710 -6.57 -9.75 -29.62
C GLN A 710 -5.73 -9.87 -28.33
N GLY A 711 -4.76 -8.98 -28.14
CA GLY A 711 -3.93 -8.94 -26.94
C GLY A 711 -4.75 -8.72 -25.67
N ALA A 712 -5.64 -7.73 -25.67
CA ALA A 712 -6.49 -7.38 -24.55
C ALA A 712 -7.45 -8.52 -24.17
N HIS A 713 -8.10 -9.13 -25.15
CA HIS A 713 -8.96 -10.30 -24.93
C HIS A 713 -8.19 -11.46 -24.27
N ASN A 714 -7.03 -11.80 -24.83
CA ASN A 714 -6.23 -12.95 -24.39
C ASN A 714 -5.69 -12.78 -22.95
N ILE A 715 -5.17 -11.60 -22.60
CA ILE A 715 -4.65 -11.36 -21.24
C ILE A 715 -5.76 -11.29 -20.21
N ASN A 716 -6.91 -10.68 -20.53
CA ASN A 716 -8.06 -10.65 -19.63
C ASN A 716 -8.66 -12.04 -19.43
N LEU A 717 -8.73 -12.87 -20.46
CA LEU A 717 -9.11 -14.28 -20.32
C LEU A 717 -8.14 -15.03 -19.39
N SER A 718 -6.83 -14.82 -19.55
CA SER A 718 -5.81 -15.44 -18.71
C SER A 718 -5.98 -15.05 -17.24
N ILE A 719 -6.02 -13.73 -16.96
CA ILE A 719 -6.18 -13.19 -15.61
C ILE A 719 -7.48 -13.68 -14.98
N ARG A 720 -8.62 -13.59 -15.69
CA ARG A 720 -9.91 -14.06 -15.14
C ARG A 720 -9.86 -15.54 -14.78
N THR A 721 -9.23 -16.37 -15.61
CA THR A 721 -9.09 -17.81 -15.37
C THR A 721 -8.23 -18.07 -14.14
N LEU A 722 -7.06 -17.42 -14.05
CA LEU A 722 -6.11 -17.57 -12.94
C LEU A 722 -6.71 -17.19 -11.58
N TYR A 723 -7.43 -16.07 -11.50
CA TYR A 723 -8.00 -15.59 -10.23
C TYR A 723 -9.31 -16.30 -9.85
N ARG A 724 -9.97 -16.97 -10.79
CA ARG A 724 -11.17 -17.80 -10.52
C ARG A 724 -10.80 -19.22 -10.14
N GLY A 725 -9.79 -19.83 -10.77
CA GLY A 725 -9.51 -21.27 -10.66
C GLY A 725 -8.86 -21.75 -9.36
N GLY A 726 -8.50 -20.85 -8.44
CA GLY A 726 -7.92 -21.22 -7.14
C GLY A 726 -6.40 -21.37 -7.16
N LEU A 727 -5.86 -22.07 -6.17
CA LEU A 727 -4.43 -22.34 -6.04
C LEU A 727 -4.00 -23.47 -7.00
N TRP A 728 -4.79 -24.53 -7.08
CA TRP A 728 -4.62 -25.63 -8.02
C TRP A 728 -5.65 -25.50 -9.14
N LEU A 729 -5.15 -25.32 -10.37
CA LEU A 729 -5.97 -25.28 -11.57
C LEU A 729 -6.12 -26.69 -12.10
N ASP A 730 -7.34 -27.10 -12.43
CA ASP A 730 -7.51 -28.29 -13.26
C ASP A 730 -6.86 -28.09 -14.64
N GLN A 731 -6.62 -29.20 -15.34
CA GLN A 731 -5.96 -29.20 -16.64
C GLN A 731 -6.60 -28.22 -17.64
N HIS A 732 -7.94 -28.12 -17.70
CA HIS A 732 -8.64 -27.26 -18.64
C HIS A 732 -8.43 -25.77 -18.29
N LEU A 733 -8.57 -25.39 -17.01
CA LEU A 733 -8.32 -24.03 -16.56
C LEU A 733 -6.85 -23.63 -16.76
N ALA A 734 -5.91 -24.54 -16.47
CA ALA A 734 -4.49 -24.32 -16.65
C ALA A 734 -4.11 -24.14 -18.13
N GLN A 735 -4.67 -24.97 -19.03
CA GLN A 735 -4.50 -24.84 -20.47
C GLN A 735 -5.12 -23.55 -21.02
N THR A 736 -6.31 -23.18 -20.55
CA THR A 736 -6.98 -21.93 -20.94
C THR A 736 -6.12 -20.73 -20.55
N ALA A 737 -5.69 -20.66 -19.28
CA ALA A 737 -4.91 -19.55 -18.77
C ALA A 737 -3.53 -19.43 -19.45
N SER A 738 -2.84 -20.55 -19.63
CA SER A 738 -1.52 -20.57 -20.26
C SER A 738 -1.58 -20.27 -21.76
N THR A 739 -2.53 -20.86 -22.48
CA THR A 739 -2.69 -20.63 -23.93
C THR A 739 -3.06 -19.18 -24.22
N SER A 740 -4.03 -18.61 -23.51
CA SER A 740 -4.39 -17.21 -23.70
C SER A 740 -3.27 -16.28 -23.25
N GLY A 741 -2.53 -16.60 -22.18
CA GLY A 741 -1.34 -15.86 -21.76
C GLY A 741 -0.22 -15.85 -22.81
N LEU A 742 0.08 -16.99 -23.42
CA LEU A 742 1.07 -17.10 -24.51
C LEU A 742 0.60 -16.37 -25.77
N ASN A 743 -0.70 -16.44 -26.09
CA ASN A 743 -1.26 -15.69 -27.21
C ASN A 743 -1.19 -14.19 -26.98
N PHE A 744 -1.35 -13.70 -25.74
CA PHE A 744 -1.08 -12.31 -25.41
C PHE A 744 0.38 -11.93 -25.70
N LEU A 745 1.37 -12.74 -25.32
CA LEU A 745 2.78 -12.46 -25.60
C LEU A 745 3.10 -12.45 -27.10
N LYS A 746 2.50 -13.37 -27.87
CA LYS A 746 2.60 -13.37 -29.35
C LYS A 746 1.99 -12.11 -29.96
N SER A 747 0.80 -11.70 -29.50
CA SER A 747 0.17 -10.44 -29.90
C SER A 747 1.05 -9.24 -29.56
N TYR A 748 1.66 -9.22 -28.36
CA TYR A 748 2.59 -8.18 -27.94
C TYR A 748 3.81 -8.10 -28.89
N GLY A 749 4.46 -9.22 -29.18
CA GLY A 749 5.57 -9.27 -30.13
C GLY A 749 5.17 -8.82 -31.54
N ARG A 750 3.96 -9.15 -31.99
CA ARG A 750 3.43 -8.69 -33.28
C ARG A 750 3.18 -7.19 -33.28
N LEU A 751 2.65 -6.63 -32.19
CA LEU A 751 2.45 -5.19 -32.01
C LEU A 751 3.78 -4.44 -32.08
N VAL A 752 4.81 -4.93 -31.39
CA VAL A 752 6.18 -4.37 -31.47
C VAL A 752 6.65 -4.29 -32.92
N ALA A 753 6.56 -5.39 -33.67
CA ALA A 753 7.00 -5.44 -35.06
C ALA A 753 6.22 -4.46 -35.95
N LEU A 754 4.89 -4.40 -35.78
CA LEU A 754 4.02 -3.52 -36.59
C LEU A 754 4.25 -2.04 -36.27
N THR A 755 4.45 -1.67 -35.00
CA THR A 755 4.66 -0.28 -34.64
C THR A 755 6.06 0.21 -35.00
N LEU A 756 7.09 -0.64 -34.85
CA LEU A 756 8.44 -0.33 -35.33
C LEU A 756 8.48 -0.16 -36.86
N ALA A 757 7.80 -1.04 -37.61
CA ALA A 757 7.68 -0.90 -39.06
C ALA A 757 6.94 0.37 -39.49
N ALA A 758 6.12 0.94 -38.60
CA ALA A 758 5.41 2.20 -38.80
C ALA A 758 6.17 3.42 -38.21
N ASP A 759 7.45 3.27 -37.86
CA ASP A 759 8.29 4.31 -37.25
C ASP A 759 7.66 4.91 -35.96
N ARG A 760 7.11 4.03 -35.13
CA ARG A 760 6.50 4.40 -33.84
C ARG A 760 7.03 3.52 -32.73
N ASP A 761 7.72 4.17 -31.79
CA ASP A 761 8.17 3.51 -30.56
C ASP A 761 6.96 3.24 -29.65
N ARG A 762 6.47 2.00 -29.67
CA ARG A 762 5.36 1.52 -28.84
C ARG A 762 5.66 0.13 -28.32
N PHE A 763 4.93 -0.28 -27.28
CA PHE A 763 5.00 -1.63 -26.71
C PHE A 763 6.44 -2.01 -26.31
N PRO A 764 7.06 -1.30 -25.36
CA PRO A 764 8.47 -1.49 -25.07
C PRO A 764 8.74 -2.89 -24.52
N VAL A 765 9.72 -3.58 -25.11
CA VAL A 765 10.11 -4.92 -24.70
C VAL A 765 10.99 -4.83 -23.44
N THR A 766 10.53 -5.41 -22.34
CA THR A 766 11.22 -5.39 -21.05
C THR A 766 11.48 -6.80 -20.53
N PRO A 767 12.50 -7.02 -19.69
CA PRO A 767 12.78 -8.34 -19.08
C PRO A 767 11.56 -8.96 -18.36
N LYS A 768 10.60 -8.14 -17.92
CA LYS A 768 9.35 -8.61 -17.31
C LYS A 768 8.48 -9.43 -18.27
N LEU A 769 8.48 -9.13 -19.57
CA LEU A 769 7.79 -9.95 -20.59
C LEU A 769 8.41 -11.34 -20.70
N HIS A 770 9.74 -11.43 -20.65
CA HIS A 770 10.44 -12.71 -20.65
C HIS A 770 10.12 -13.53 -19.39
N MET A 771 10.06 -12.88 -18.23
CA MET A 771 9.66 -13.57 -17.01
C MET A 771 8.20 -14.02 -17.03
N LEU A 772 7.31 -13.22 -17.61
CA LEU A 772 5.93 -13.60 -17.86
C LEU A 772 5.84 -14.80 -18.84
N HIS A 773 6.76 -14.88 -19.81
CA HIS A 773 6.88 -16.01 -20.73
C HIS A 773 7.25 -17.31 -20.00
N HIS A 774 8.19 -17.26 -19.05
CA HIS A 774 8.48 -18.39 -18.15
C HIS A 774 7.23 -18.86 -17.39
N LEU A 775 6.46 -17.94 -16.81
CA LEU A 775 5.26 -18.28 -16.04
C LEU A 775 4.21 -19.00 -16.90
N PHE A 776 3.92 -18.49 -18.09
CA PHE A 776 2.92 -19.12 -18.97
C PHE A 776 3.40 -20.45 -19.58
N LEU A 777 4.67 -20.56 -20.00
CA LEU A 777 5.21 -21.83 -20.51
C LEU A 777 5.27 -22.91 -19.41
N SER A 778 5.67 -22.53 -18.19
CA SER A 778 5.67 -23.46 -17.05
C SER A 778 4.27 -24.00 -16.77
N LEU A 779 3.26 -23.11 -16.76
CA LEU A 779 1.87 -23.52 -16.58
C LEU A 779 1.38 -24.43 -17.74
N GLN A 780 1.73 -24.09 -18.99
CA GLN A 780 1.38 -24.91 -20.15
C GLN A 780 1.98 -26.32 -20.05
N GLN A 781 3.29 -26.41 -19.76
CA GLN A 781 4.01 -27.68 -19.61
C GLN A 781 3.46 -28.52 -18.46
N SER A 782 3.17 -27.89 -17.32
CA SER A 782 2.54 -28.57 -16.17
C SER A 782 1.18 -29.14 -16.56
N SER A 783 0.34 -28.34 -17.23
CA SER A 783 -1.01 -28.77 -17.62
C SER A 783 -1.03 -29.85 -18.70
N ALA A 784 0.02 -29.94 -19.53
CA ALA A 784 0.15 -31.00 -20.52
C ALA A 784 0.46 -32.36 -19.89
N ARG A 785 1.07 -32.37 -18.70
CA ARG A 785 1.56 -33.59 -18.03
C ARG A 785 0.70 -34.02 -16.85
N ASN A 786 0.00 -33.07 -16.23
CA ASN A 786 -0.66 -33.27 -14.94
C ASN A 786 -2.14 -32.87 -15.01
N ALA A 787 -2.98 -33.58 -14.26
CA ALA A 787 -4.40 -33.24 -14.12
C ALA A 787 -4.62 -31.93 -13.35
N TRP A 788 -3.65 -31.54 -12.51
CA TRP A 788 -3.65 -30.32 -11.73
C TRP A 788 -2.33 -29.58 -11.89
N SER A 789 -2.40 -28.26 -12.01
CA SER A 789 -1.22 -27.39 -12.11
C SER A 789 -1.27 -26.30 -11.05
N LEU A 790 -0.12 -25.97 -10.48
CA LEU A 790 -0.03 -24.88 -9.52
C LEU A 790 -0.25 -23.55 -10.24
N SER A 791 -1.23 -22.78 -9.79
CA SER A 791 -1.52 -21.46 -10.34
C SER A 791 -0.35 -20.52 -10.08
N MET A 792 0.07 -19.77 -11.09
CA MET A 792 1.11 -18.74 -10.93
C MET A 792 0.71 -17.59 -9.99
N VAL A 793 -0.57 -17.51 -9.59
CA VAL A 793 -1.00 -16.57 -8.55
C VAL A 793 -0.56 -17.00 -7.15
N ALA A 794 -0.10 -18.26 -6.98
CA ALA A 794 0.46 -18.77 -5.73
C ALA A 794 1.65 -17.96 -5.24
N THR A 795 2.47 -17.45 -6.17
CA THR A 795 3.67 -16.66 -5.90
C THR A 795 3.43 -15.16 -6.05
N SER A 796 2.17 -14.74 -6.20
CA SER A 796 1.80 -13.35 -6.43
C SER A 796 1.82 -12.52 -5.14
N VAL A 797 2.36 -11.30 -5.22
CA VAL A 797 2.78 -10.52 -4.04
C VAL A 797 1.89 -9.31 -3.71
N GLN A 798 0.62 -9.27 -4.14
CA GLN A 798 -0.28 -8.12 -3.87
C GLN A 798 -0.46 -7.81 -2.38
N GLN A 799 -0.67 -8.88 -1.59
CA GLN A 799 -0.85 -8.76 -0.15
C GLN A 799 0.47 -8.42 0.53
N ASP A 800 1.59 -8.94 0.01
CA ASP A 800 2.93 -8.61 0.48
C ASP A 800 3.27 -7.14 0.23
N GLU A 801 3.00 -6.60 -0.96
CA GLU A 801 3.14 -5.17 -1.28
C GLU A 801 2.32 -4.28 -0.33
N THR A 802 1.09 -4.71 -0.01
CA THR A 802 0.25 -4.02 0.96
C THR A 802 0.88 -4.06 2.35
N PHE A 803 1.43 -5.21 2.74
CA PHE A 803 2.12 -5.40 4.02
C PHE A 803 3.39 -4.56 4.14
N VAL A 804 4.25 -4.56 3.12
CA VAL A 804 5.44 -3.70 2.99
C VAL A 804 5.04 -2.23 3.14
N GLY A 805 3.96 -1.81 2.50
CA GLY A 805 3.40 -0.46 2.63
C GLY A 805 2.93 -0.12 4.05
N ILE A 806 2.36 -1.08 4.78
CA ILE A 806 1.98 -0.95 6.21
C ILE A 806 3.23 -0.76 7.06
N GLN A 807 4.24 -1.62 6.89
CA GLN A 807 5.49 -1.52 7.66
C GLN A 807 6.26 -0.24 7.36
N GLY A 808 6.30 0.19 6.10
CA GLY A 808 6.86 1.49 5.72
C GLY A 808 6.10 2.67 6.34
N ARG A 809 4.77 2.58 6.49
CA ARG A 809 3.99 3.59 7.22
C ARG A 809 4.32 3.60 8.71
N ALA A 810 4.41 2.42 9.33
CA ALA A 810 4.78 2.29 10.74
C ALA A 810 6.17 2.88 11.01
N SER A 811 7.14 2.57 10.16
CA SER A 811 8.52 3.04 10.29
C SER A 811 8.68 4.56 10.14
N ARG A 812 7.77 5.23 9.42
CA ARG A 812 7.76 6.70 9.29
C ARG A 812 7.28 7.43 10.54
N ARG A 813 6.57 6.73 11.44
CA ARG A 813 5.93 7.29 12.64
C ARG A 813 6.68 6.96 13.93
N VAL A 814 7.93 6.50 13.83
CA VAL A 814 8.78 6.16 14.97
C VAL A 814 10.08 6.95 14.93
N GLY A 815 10.77 7.03 16.07
CA GLY A 815 12.07 7.70 16.17
C GLY A 815 13.11 7.10 15.20
N PRO A 816 14.02 7.92 14.64
CA PRO A 816 15.01 7.47 13.65
C PRO A 816 16.08 6.54 14.22
N THR A 817 16.32 6.59 15.54
CA THR A 817 17.35 5.79 16.24
C THR A 817 16.92 4.34 16.38
N TYR A 818 15.66 4.10 16.75
CA TYR A 818 15.12 2.77 17.03
C TYR A 818 14.10 2.34 15.98
N THR A 819 14.26 2.79 14.72
CA THR A 819 13.24 2.58 13.69
C THR A 819 12.91 1.10 13.49
N ALA A 820 13.91 0.22 13.43
CA ALA A 820 13.68 -1.21 13.27
C ALA A 820 12.90 -1.80 14.45
N LEU A 821 13.42 -1.63 15.66
CA LEU A 821 12.80 -2.11 16.90
C LEU A 821 11.36 -1.63 17.05
N ARG A 822 11.12 -0.32 16.95
CA ARG A 822 9.78 0.26 17.11
C ARG A 822 8.82 -0.14 15.99
N THR A 823 9.31 -0.46 14.80
CA THR A 823 8.47 -1.00 13.72
C THR A 823 8.02 -2.42 14.06
N LEU A 824 8.93 -3.28 14.55
CA LEU A 824 8.58 -4.63 14.99
C LEU A 824 7.57 -4.64 16.13
N GLN A 825 7.75 -3.79 17.14
CA GLN A 825 6.80 -3.66 18.25
C GLN A 825 5.40 -3.23 17.80
N ARG A 826 5.33 -2.24 16.90
CA ARG A 826 4.05 -1.81 16.32
C ARG A 826 3.41 -2.91 15.48
N TYR A 827 4.21 -3.70 14.77
CA TYR A 827 3.70 -4.88 14.08
C TYR A 827 3.10 -5.90 15.06
N LEU A 828 3.76 -6.20 16.20
CA LEU A 828 3.22 -7.14 17.19
C LEU A 828 1.90 -6.65 17.80
N ALA A 829 1.74 -5.33 18.00
CA ALA A 829 0.49 -4.72 18.43
C ALA A 829 -0.63 -4.83 17.37
N ASP A 830 -0.31 -4.53 16.11
CA ASP A 830 -1.24 -4.63 14.98
C ASP A 830 -1.62 -6.08 14.68
N ALA A 831 -0.67 -7.01 14.81
CA ALA A 831 -0.91 -8.44 14.66
C ALA A 831 -1.85 -8.97 15.75
N ALA A 832 -1.71 -8.53 17.00
CA ALA A 832 -2.63 -8.89 18.08
C ALA A 832 -4.07 -8.42 17.80
N GLU A 833 -4.25 -7.23 17.23
CA GLU A 833 -5.57 -6.74 16.83
C GLU A 833 -6.29 -7.68 15.85
N HIS A 834 -5.52 -8.28 14.94
CA HIS A 834 -6.07 -9.08 13.85
C HIS A 834 -6.14 -10.58 14.13
N LEU A 835 -5.24 -11.09 14.96
CA LEU A 835 -5.10 -12.53 15.26
C LEU A 835 -5.78 -12.94 16.56
N THR A 836 -5.81 -12.03 17.54
CA THR A 836 -6.34 -12.25 18.89
C THR A 836 -7.36 -11.17 19.30
N PRO A 837 -8.34 -10.79 18.45
CA PRO A 837 -9.32 -9.75 18.81
C PRO A 837 -10.14 -10.11 20.06
N GLU A 838 -10.34 -11.39 20.33
CA GLU A 838 -11.07 -11.90 21.49
C GLU A 838 -10.39 -11.58 22.84
N PHE A 839 -9.08 -11.35 22.85
CA PHE A 839 -8.32 -11.07 24.07
C PHE A 839 -8.28 -9.59 24.46
N ARG A 840 -8.92 -8.69 23.68
CA ARG A 840 -8.93 -7.23 23.94
C ARG A 840 -10.18 -6.73 24.69
N VAL A 841 -11.20 -7.55 24.84
CA VAL A 841 -12.49 -7.16 25.46
C VAL A 841 -12.57 -7.59 26.93
N ALA A 842 -11.72 -8.54 27.34
CA ALA A 842 -11.46 -8.87 28.74
C ALA A 842 -10.48 -7.85 29.34
#